data_AF-A0A3D0XYS0-F1
#
_entry.id   AF-A0A3D0XYS0-F1
#
_cell.length_a   1.000
_cell.length_b   1.000
_cell.length_c   1.000
_cell.angle_alpha   90.00
_cell.angle_beta   90.00
_cell.angle_gamma   90.00
#
_symmetry.space_group_name_H-M   'P 1'
#
loop_
_entity.id
_entity.type
_entity.pdbx_description
1 polymer ?
#
loop_
_entity_poly.entity_id
_entity_poly.type
_entity_poly.pdbx_seq_one_letter_code
_entity_poly.pdbx_strand_id
1 'polypeptide(L)'
;KDIVLSGAEFIIKKEGAENWIIPNSDGTYNYNGKYEDIVNNKVGVYTTNAQGIAEIKKLKFDTYHIYEIKAPDGYNIEKQDKYDKDKKWIDLGTVTLGGKDTNITYTVTNKKTVDKLEGNVWIDNPDRKLNGYNNIYDEKDWIQDNDKISKDILFKNMTVYLKDSKDKDQIIAETKTDENGHYEFTTKNKYDGEDKNLYYWDLANYYVEFVYDNTLYVVADPFVGNDIKINSKAIEEIMKAEELKDENLTGTDRQLPGRAVTYKGGANLTPKQLLENNESTSKELKTTPLTGYYNKNTYTIENINLGIKEKHEPSFDVFETLEYIKVNMNGYSYKYQHGENPVTYSTYVPRAATQTGKMNFSQALYPSDVKYLKEHNDGMDVYVVYSITVSNNETEFVDDIYNEQKLYLNSLINTYDSKRYELCTTNDTGDEYGADFANWSDDKPGIAKYSIENGVYKDGIEKPDPTKNEEGKSITSRIQFKVKKQALIDMLDHYKKNPSNIKYLETVPTTATVNAYHDYLRTDNVWDEKSSAKEYQGIKTKYAEKNDNNETYFAHKSNNADKSSSQLYINLTLGDSRKLSGVVFEDTITDDSETQNTKPEIGKLDDNESNRAKNVKVDLLNPNQKDLAKLYYVEKSENGVITLDKITTTDEQKIYTNAKGEYTIDGLVPGYYYIRFTYGDGSQKMIDTNGQEIDLTSKDYRSTIITNEYIKKALEEKNIDEAMKIANWYKQMDSRNYSTAVDDLALRHQIDGYIYTEEKVKDKDGKEVSKIKVTDKDGNVKEDIMNINSYTPMISISIEDDKDDIKQTTEQDVKQNEFKGFNLGLIKQPDTTIITNKKITNVKFTNQVGTTLVSENPASKQSTYVTALDTVVDPTGSKNAKLEIEPESIYGSNIELTYEISIENQSAKDFVEDVNDPHFGDYFKYGKSETAKAKKVTVRVLEDDLDSKFNYSSVPTTTTQTTSYTTSSGPNQISIKPVITEETDSDGTKTTTQYLEMTGWESLESGQSTKTSYTVTALIANDELDTDYKNNAKVKSLSIDTLSTLTTNSLKKWEAGKTVFTIMPTTGENRDQMYWYIGAVALAIVASGIVLIKKKVL
;
A
#
# COMPACT_ATOMS: atom_id res chain seq x y z
N LYS A 1 24.89 86.19 -19.57
CA LYS A 1 26.18 86.88 -19.31
C LYS A 1 27.21 86.15 -20.13
N ASP A 2 27.94 86.87 -20.96
CA ASP A 2 28.99 86.29 -21.79
C ASP A 2 30.12 85.78 -20.89
N ILE A 3 30.61 84.57 -21.19
CA ILE A 3 31.76 83.98 -20.49
C ILE A 3 33.01 84.62 -21.07
N VAL A 4 33.86 85.18 -20.22
CA VAL A 4 35.16 85.72 -20.65
C VAL A 4 36.13 84.58 -20.97
N LEU A 5 36.84 84.68 -22.09
CA LEU A 5 37.64 83.57 -22.64
C LEU A 5 39.14 83.91 -22.64
N SER A 6 39.91 83.14 -21.88
CA SER A 6 41.38 83.26 -21.81
C SER A 6 42.08 82.39 -22.86
N GLY A 7 43.26 82.82 -23.31
CA GLY A 7 44.16 82.00 -24.13
C GLY A 7 43.97 82.08 -25.65
N ALA A 8 43.08 82.95 -26.14
CA ALA A 8 42.97 83.26 -27.57
C ALA A 8 44.14 84.14 -28.01
N GLU A 9 44.69 83.90 -29.19
CA GLU A 9 45.83 84.64 -29.75
C GLU A 9 45.42 85.41 -31.00
N PHE A 10 45.76 86.69 -31.04
CA PHE A 10 45.44 87.63 -32.12
C PHE A 10 46.69 88.23 -32.72
N ILE A 11 46.60 88.59 -34.01
CA ILE A 11 47.60 89.39 -34.73
C ILE A 11 46.87 90.52 -35.46
N ILE A 12 47.57 91.63 -35.68
CA ILE A 12 46.95 92.82 -36.29
C ILE A 12 47.77 93.31 -37.48
N LYS A 13 47.05 93.94 -38.41
CA LYS A 13 47.60 94.49 -39.64
C LYS A 13 46.95 95.82 -39.94
N LYS A 14 47.68 96.81 -40.46
CA LYS A 14 47.06 98.06 -40.90
C LYS A 14 46.21 97.82 -42.17
N GLU A 15 45.06 98.47 -42.27
CA GLU A 15 44.18 98.42 -43.45
C GLU A 15 44.94 98.76 -44.74
N GLY A 16 44.79 97.93 -45.78
CA GLY A 16 45.45 98.13 -47.07
C GLY A 16 46.97 97.93 -47.07
N ALA A 17 47.61 97.55 -45.95
CA ALA A 17 49.02 97.21 -45.92
C ALA A 17 49.26 95.79 -46.50
N GLU A 18 50.49 95.50 -46.93
CA GLU A 18 50.90 94.12 -47.28
C GLU A 18 51.48 93.37 -46.06
N ASN A 19 52.13 94.11 -45.15
CA ASN A 19 52.91 93.57 -44.03
C ASN A 19 52.21 93.73 -42.67
N TRP A 20 52.64 92.92 -41.70
CA TRP A 20 52.08 92.79 -40.36
C TRP A 20 52.69 93.78 -39.36
N ILE A 21 52.03 93.93 -38.22
CA ILE A 21 52.50 94.79 -37.14
C ILE A 21 53.24 93.96 -36.10
N ILE A 22 54.48 94.36 -35.81
CA ILE A 22 55.35 93.71 -34.84
C ILE A 22 55.82 94.76 -33.81
N PRO A 23 55.73 94.50 -32.50
CA PRO A 23 56.22 95.44 -31.48
C PRO A 23 57.75 95.55 -31.49
N ASN A 24 58.24 96.77 -31.32
CA ASN A 24 59.65 97.07 -31.08
C ASN A 24 59.95 97.02 -29.58
N SER A 25 61.23 96.90 -29.23
CA SER A 25 61.71 96.88 -27.83
C SER A 25 61.41 98.16 -27.03
N ASP A 26 61.13 99.28 -27.70
CA ASP A 26 60.78 100.58 -27.09
C ASP A 26 59.26 100.77 -26.88
N GLY A 27 58.45 99.77 -27.24
CA GLY A 27 56.99 99.81 -27.19
C GLY A 27 56.33 100.61 -28.31
N THR A 28 57.07 100.99 -29.35
CA THR A 28 56.52 101.40 -30.65
C THR A 28 56.30 100.18 -31.55
N TYR A 29 55.77 100.37 -32.75
CA TYR A 29 55.49 99.27 -33.69
C TYR A 29 56.24 99.42 -35.01
N ASN A 30 56.75 98.29 -35.51
CA ASN A 30 57.16 98.10 -36.89
C ASN A 30 55.94 97.67 -37.71
N TYR A 31 55.63 98.43 -38.77
CA TYR A 31 54.49 98.21 -39.67
C TYR A 31 54.86 97.41 -40.93
N ASN A 32 56.07 96.83 -40.97
CA ASN A 32 56.62 96.09 -42.11
C ASN A 32 57.02 94.65 -41.73
N GLY A 33 56.29 94.03 -40.79
CA GLY A 33 56.56 92.69 -40.29
C GLY A 33 56.15 91.58 -41.26
N LYS A 34 56.94 90.51 -41.30
CA LYS A 34 56.61 89.31 -42.08
C LYS A 34 55.77 88.35 -41.23
N TYR A 35 54.85 87.63 -41.88
CA TYR A 35 53.99 86.67 -41.19
C TYR A 35 54.80 85.54 -40.55
N GLU A 36 55.87 85.09 -41.23
CA GLU A 36 56.74 84.01 -40.75
C GLU A 36 57.44 84.35 -39.43
N ASP A 37 57.78 85.62 -39.21
CA ASP A 37 58.40 86.08 -37.96
C ASP A 37 57.41 86.04 -36.79
N ILE A 38 56.13 86.28 -37.07
CA ILE A 38 55.05 86.23 -36.08
C ILE A 38 54.76 84.79 -35.68
N VAL A 39 54.61 83.90 -36.66
CA VAL A 39 54.25 82.49 -36.41
C VAL A 39 55.41 81.73 -35.75
N ASN A 40 56.64 81.89 -36.24
CA ASN A 40 57.77 81.09 -35.76
C ASN A 40 58.32 81.58 -34.41
N ASN A 41 58.26 82.89 -34.14
CA ASN A 41 58.87 83.49 -32.95
C ASN A 41 57.85 84.09 -31.97
N LYS A 42 56.54 83.96 -32.25
CA LYS A 42 55.44 84.54 -31.47
C LYS A 42 55.56 86.06 -31.22
N VAL A 43 56.25 86.79 -32.09
CA VAL A 43 56.43 88.25 -31.94
C VAL A 43 55.24 88.98 -32.57
N GLY A 44 54.55 89.84 -31.82
CA GLY A 44 53.34 90.52 -32.31
C GLY A 44 52.05 89.70 -32.18
N VAL A 45 52.10 88.62 -31.39
CA VAL A 45 50.92 87.84 -30.97
C VAL A 45 50.39 88.40 -29.65
N TYR A 46 49.09 88.66 -29.58
CA TYR A 46 48.40 89.19 -28.40
C TYR A 46 47.47 88.14 -27.83
N THR A 47 47.72 87.71 -26.59
CA THR A 47 46.93 86.65 -25.94
C THR A 47 45.94 87.23 -24.93
N THR A 48 44.71 86.72 -24.89
CA THR A 48 43.75 87.10 -23.85
C THR A 48 44.13 86.54 -22.48
N ASN A 49 44.10 87.38 -21.45
CA ASN A 49 44.37 86.99 -20.07
C ASN A 49 43.18 86.25 -19.41
N ALA A 50 43.28 85.93 -18.11
CA ALA A 50 42.23 85.26 -17.33
C ALA A 50 40.89 86.04 -17.27
N GLN A 51 40.90 87.34 -17.56
CA GLN A 51 39.71 88.18 -17.66
C GLN A 51 39.19 88.28 -19.12
N GLY A 52 39.80 87.55 -20.05
CA GLY A 52 39.45 87.54 -21.47
C GLY A 52 39.91 88.77 -22.24
N ILE A 53 40.92 89.51 -21.74
CA ILE A 53 41.35 90.79 -22.32
C ILE A 53 42.76 90.65 -22.91
N ALA A 54 42.94 91.06 -24.15
CA ALA A 54 44.23 91.30 -24.80
C ALA A 54 44.41 92.81 -25.03
N GLU A 55 45.48 93.39 -24.51
CA GLU A 55 45.68 94.85 -24.52
C GLU A 55 46.81 95.25 -25.48
N ILE A 56 46.53 96.19 -26.39
CA ILE A 56 47.51 96.74 -27.34
C ILE A 56 47.63 98.25 -27.11
N LYS A 57 48.83 98.72 -26.75
CA LYS A 57 49.09 100.13 -26.38
C LYS A 57 49.91 100.85 -27.44
N LYS A 58 49.78 102.18 -27.56
CA LYS A 58 50.62 103.04 -28.40
C LYS A 58 50.54 102.78 -29.93
N LEU A 59 49.41 102.25 -30.42
CA LEU A 59 49.15 102.18 -31.87
C LEU A 59 48.93 103.60 -32.44
N LYS A 60 49.41 103.84 -33.67
CA LYS A 60 49.12 105.09 -34.39
C LYS A 60 47.64 105.15 -34.79
N PHE A 61 47.08 106.36 -34.91
CA PHE A 61 45.73 106.57 -35.45
C PHE A 61 45.61 106.05 -36.88
N ASP A 62 44.80 105.01 -37.08
CA ASP A 62 44.57 104.35 -38.36
C ASP A 62 43.46 103.30 -38.26
N THR A 63 43.14 102.65 -39.38
CA THR A 63 42.29 101.46 -39.43
C THR A 63 43.16 100.19 -39.43
N TYR A 64 42.79 99.20 -38.61
CA TYR A 64 43.53 97.96 -38.41
C TYR A 64 42.62 96.74 -38.58
N HIS A 65 43.05 95.76 -39.37
CA HIS A 65 42.49 94.41 -39.38
C HIS A 65 42.97 93.61 -38.18
N ILE A 66 42.06 92.82 -37.62
CA ILE A 66 42.33 91.90 -36.51
C ILE A 66 42.13 90.48 -37.01
N TYR A 67 43.12 89.62 -36.77
CA TYR A 67 43.05 88.21 -37.11
C TYR A 67 43.21 87.36 -35.85
N GLU A 68 42.35 86.38 -35.66
CA GLU A 68 42.52 85.35 -34.63
C GLU A 68 43.30 84.18 -35.21
N ILE A 69 44.40 83.81 -34.57
CA ILE A 69 45.31 82.73 -35.00
C ILE A 69 45.29 81.52 -34.06
N LYS A 70 44.73 81.69 -32.86
CA LYS A 70 44.46 80.59 -31.91
C LYS A 70 43.17 80.91 -31.15
N ALA A 71 42.24 79.97 -31.14
CA ALA A 71 41.03 80.07 -30.34
C ALA A 71 41.33 79.88 -28.83
N PRO A 72 40.44 80.32 -27.93
CA PRO A 72 40.55 80.06 -26.49
C PRO A 72 40.63 78.55 -26.17
N ASP A 73 41.15 78.23 -24.98
CA ASP A 73 41.27 76.82 -24.56
C ASP A 73 39.90 76.12 -24.57
N GLY A 74 39.82 74.97 -25.24
CA GLY A 74 38.59 74.20 -25.42
C GLY A 74 37.64 74.70 -26.52
N TYR A 75 38.07 75.67 -27.36
CA TYR A 75 37.41 76.11 -28.58
C TYR A 75 38.22 75.69 -29.80
N ASN A 76 37.54 75.23 -30.86
CA ASN A 76 38.18 74.83 -32.11
C ASN A 76 38.18 76.01 -33.09
N ILE A 77 39.36 76.51 -33.46
CA ILE A 77 39.51 77.64 -34.39
C ILE A 77 38.99 77.30 -35.80
N GLU A 78 39.12 76.04 -36.22
CA GLU A 78 38.72 75.58 -37.57
C GLU A 78 37.20 75.56 -37.75
N LYS A 79 36.45 75.63 -36.64
CA LYS A 79 34.99 75.60 -36.60
C LYS A 79 34.35 76.99 -36.43
N GLN A 80 35.17 78.04 -36.38
CA GLN A 80 34.67 79.41 -36.31
C GLN A 80 34.30 79.95 -37.69
N ASP A 81 33.39 80.92 -37.71
CA ASP A 81 32.98 81.58 -38.95
C ASP A 81 34.18 82.29 -39.60
N LYS A 82 34.31 82.20 -40.93
CA LYS A 82 35.39 82.83 -41.73
C LYS A 82 36.81 82.28 -41.49
N TYR A 83 36.94 81.08 -40.92
CA TYR A 83 38.25 80.41 -40.85
C TYR A 83 38.84 80.17 -42.25
N ASP A 84 40.06 80.64 -42.47
CA ASP A 84 40.84 80.44 -43.69
C ASP A 84 41.73 79.21 -43.51
N LYS A 85 41.42 78.11 -44.21
CA LYS A 85 42.14 76.83 -44.09
C LYS A 85 43.61 76.92 -44.52
N ASP A 86 43.91 77.75 -45.51
CA ASP A 86 45.26 77.87 -46.05
C ASP A 86 46.14 78.71 -45.11
N LYS A 87 45.56 79.75 -44.51
CA LYS A 87 46.27 80.70 -43.64
C LYS A 87 46.16 80.37 -42.15
N LYS A 88 45.26 79.47 -41.77
CA LYS A 88 44.99 79.03 -40.40
C LYS A 88 44.61 80.15 -39.44
N TRP A 89 43.81 81.12 -39.90
CA TRP A 89 43.33 82.23 -39.07
C TRP A 89 41.88 82.60 -39.39
N ILE A 90 41.33 83.53 -38.64
CA ILE A 90 40.00 84.12 -38.90
C ILE A 90 40.18 85.62 -39.07
N ASP A 91 39.66 86.18 -40.15
CA ASP A 91 39.56 87.63 -40.32
C ASP A 91 38.33 88.16 -39.58
N LEU A 92 38.58 88.86 -38.46
CA LEU A 92 37.53 89.44 -37.62
C LEU A 92 37.04 90.78 -38.19
N GLY A 93 37.79 91.39 -39.12
CA GLY A 93 37.53 92.69 -39.72
C GLY A 93 38.32 93.82 -39.05
N THR A 94 37.81 95.03 -39.22
CA THR A 94 38.59 96.26 -38.99
C THR A 94 38.16 97.05 -37.77
N VAL A 95 39.12 97.67 -37.07
CA VAL A 95 38.90 98.69 -36.03
C VAL A 95 39.60 100.00 -36.40
N THR A 96 38.93 101.13 -36.24
CA THR A 96 39.48 102.46 -36.57
C THR A 96 39.80 103.24 -35.29
N LEU A 97 41.04 103.72 -35.16
CA LEU A 97 41.51 104.56 -34.06
C LEU A 97 41.46 106.05 -34.47
N GLY A 98 40.50 106.81 -33.95
CA GLY A 98 40.32 108.23 -34.24
C GLY A 98 41.07 109.17 -33.29
N GLY A 99 41.38 110.39 -33.74
CA GLY A 99 42.19 111.37 -32.98
C GLY A 99 41.61 111.90 -31.66
N LYS A 100 40.41 111.46 -31.24
CA LYS A 100 39.77 111.79 -29.95
C LYS A 100 39.58 110.59 -29.02
N ASP A 101 39.84 109.37 -29.48
CA ASP A 101 39.56 108.14 -28.72
C ASP A 101 40.81 107.71 -27.95
N THR A 102 40.71 107.60 -26.62
CA THR A 102 41.84 107.19 -25.76
C THR A 102 41.84 105.69 -25.45
N ASN A 103 40.69 105.01 -25.54
CA ASN A 103 40.52 103.56 -25.38
C ASN A 103 39.39 103.06 -26.30
N ILE A 104 39.64 102.02 -27.09
CA ILE A 104 38.63 101.35 -27.94
C ILE A 104 38.57 99.87 -27.55
N THR A 105 37.35 99.35 -27.35
CA THR A 105 37.11 97.93 -27.06
C THR A 105 36.57 97.24 -28.30
N TYR A 106 37.20 96.14 -28.70
CA TYR A 106 36.74 95.26 -29.77
C TYR A 106 36.40 93.91 -29.18
N THR A 107 35.14 93.48 -29.30
CA THR A 107 34.65 92.24 -28.70
C THR A 107 34.61 91.13 -29.73
N VAL A 108 35.26 90.00 -29.42
CA VAL A 108 35.27 88.79 -30.24
C VAL A 108 34.46 87.70 -29.55
N THR A 109 33.59 87.04 -30.30
CA THR A 109 32.79 85.90 -29.84
C THR A 109 33.30 84.63 -30.49
N ASN A 110 33.54 83.59 -29.69
CA ASN A 110 33.90 82.25 -30.18
C ASN A 110 32.76 81.25 -29.93
N LYS A 111 32.54 80.34 -30.89
CA LYS A 111 31.59 79.23 -30.78
C LYS A 111 32.28 78.01 -30.22
N LYS A 112 31.74 77.43 -29.14
CA LYS A 112 32.28 76.20 -28.56
C LYS A 112 31.60 74.98 -29.20
N THR A 113 32.24 74.41 -30.21
CA THR A 113 31.73 73.22 -30.93
C THR A 113 32.14 71.93 -30.24
N VAL A 114 31.36 70.87 -30.49
CA VAL A 114 31.66 69.50 -30.13
C VAL A 114 31.78 68.70 -31.42
N ASP A 115 32.93 68.07 -31.64
CA ASP A 115 33.21 67.34 -32.88
C ASP A 115 32.47 65.99 -32.92
N LYS A 116 32.34 65.32 -31.78
CA LYS A 116 31.52 64.12 -31.62
C LYS A 116 31.01 63.93 -30.19
N LEU A 117 29.83 63.33 -30.06
CA LEU A 117 29.29 62.74 -28.82
C LEU A 117 29.15 61.24 -29.02
N GLU A 118 29.79 60.44 -28.18
CA GLU A 118 29.82 58.99 -28.34
C GLU A 118 29.74 58.19 -27.03
N GLY A 119 29.42 56.90 -27.18
CA GLY A 119 29.40 55.93 -26.10
C GLY A 119 29.22 54.50 -26.61
N ASN A 120 29.28 53.56 -25.68
CA ASN A 120 29.10 52.13 -25.95
C ASN A 120 27.87 51.58 -25.22
N VAL A 121 27.34 50.48 -25.75
CA VAL A 121 26.19 49.80 -25.18
C VAL A 121 26.55 48.32 -25.04
N TRP A 122 26.30 47.76 -23.87
CA TRP A 122 26.67 46.38 -23.56
C TRP A 122 25.59 45.67 -22.76
N ILE A 123 25.56 44.36 -22.90
CA ILE A 123 24.85 43.42 -22.05
C ILE A 123 25.82 43.02 -20.95
N ASP A 124 25.50 43.41 -19.72
CA ASP A 124 26.18 43.03 -18.49
C ASP A 124 25.90 41.55 -18.22
N ASN A 125 26.95 40.74 -18.07
CA ASN A 125 26.82 39.30 -17.84
C ASN A 125 26.85 38.99 -16.33
N PRO A 126 25.92 38.17 -15.81
CA PRO A 126 25.89 37.83 -14.40
C PRO A 126 27.09 36.98 -13.96
N ASP A 127 27.54 37.16 -12.71
CA ASP A 127 28.45 36.25 -12.03
C ASP A 127 27.78 34.89 -11.81
N ARG A 128 28.40 33.82 -12.34
CA ARG A 128 27.84 32.46 -12.39
C ARG A 128 27.64 31.77 -11.03
N LYS A 129 28.25 32.25 -9.94
CA LYS A 129 28.03 31.66 -8.60
C LYS A 129 27.07 32.46 -7.71
N LEU A 130 26.98 33.77 -7.92
CA LEU A 130 26.17 34.67 -7.08
C LEU A 130 24.93 35.21 -7.79
N ASN A 131 24.78 34.96 -9.10
CA ASN A 131 23.77 35.57 -9.98
C ASN A 131 23.73 37.11 -9.88
N GLY A 132 24.85 37.72 -9.48
CA GLY A 132 24.98 39.16 -9.29
C GLY A 132 25.55 39.84 -10.53
N TYR A 133 25.07 41.05 -10.81
CA TYR A 133 25.59 41.91 -11.87
C TYR A 133 26.48 42.99 -11.27
N ASN A 134 27.59 43.33 -11.91
CA ASN A 134 28.51 44.35 -11.41
C ASN A 134 28.20 45.76 -11.93
N ASN A 135 27.28 45.88 -12.90
CA ASN A 135 26.81 47.14 -13.48
C ASN A 135 27.90 47.97 -14.19
N ILE A 136 29.03 47.36 -14.57
CA ILE A 136 30.15 47.99 -15.26
C ILE A 136 30.56 47.18 -16.50
N TYR A 137 31.15 47.84 -17.50
CA TYR A 137 31.58 47.17 -18.72
C TYR A 137 32.89 46.38 -18.55
N ASP A 138 32.81 45.07 -18.69
CA ASP A 138 33.96 44.15 -18.64
C ASP A 138 34.47 43.75 -20.03
N GLU A 139 35.57 44.37 -20.45
CA GLU A 139 36.18 44.13 -21.77
C GLU A 139 36.90 42.76 -21.92
N LYS A 140 37.17 42.06 -20.80
CA LYS A 140 37.93 40.81 -20.76
C LYS A 140 37.34 39.84 -19.75
N ASP A 141 37.46 38.55 -20.07
CA ASP A 141 37.24 37.50 -19.08
C ASP A 141 38.23 37.70 -17.93
N TRP A 142 37.76 37.60 -16.70
CA TRP A 142 38.61 37.70 -15.52
C TRP A 142 38.17 36.71 -14.45
N ILE A 143 39.04 36.52 -13.44
CA ILE A 143 38.82 35.54 -12.38
C ILE A 143 38.63 36.27 -11.06
N GLN A 144 37.48 36.06 -10.42
CA GLN A 144 37.21 36.44 -9.04
C GLN A 144 36.97 35.17 -8.23
N ASP A 145 37.65 34.98 -7.10
CA ASP A 145 37.43 33.85 -6.18
C ASP A 145 37.39 32.44 -6.82
N ASN A 146 38.23 32.25 -7.85
CA ASN A 146 38.33 31.04 -8.72
C ASN A 146 37.19 30.82 -9.72
N ASP A 147 36.29 31.78 -9.90
CA ASP A 147 35.25 31.75 -10.93
C ASP A 147 35.59 32.62 -12.12
N LYS A 148 35.24 32.11 -13.30
CA LYS A 148 35.42 32.82 -14.55
C LYS A 148 34.21 33.72 -14.78
N ILE A 149 34.41 35.02 -14.60
CA ILE A 149 33.46 36.04 -15.03
C ILE A 149 33.69 36.27 -16.53
N SER A 150 32.62 36.18 -17.31
CA SER A 150 32.69 36.30 -18.77
C SER A 150 32.69 37.78 -19.13
N LYS A 151 33.49 38.17 -20.12
CA LYS A 151 33.42 39.53 -20.69
C LYS A 151 31.99 39.86 -21.12
N ASP A 152 31.67 41.13 -21.10
CA ASP A 152 30.36 41.62 -21.55
C ASP A 152 30.19 41.57 -23.07
N ILE A 153 28.94 41.57 -23.49
CA ILE A 153 28.56 41.49 -24.91
C ILE A 153 28.21 42.89 -25.39
N LEU A 154 28.87 43.36 -26.45
CA LEU A 154 28.54 44.64 -27.07
C LEU A 154 27.22 44.54 -27.84
N PHE A 155 26.32 45.50 -27.62
CA PHE A 155 24.95 45.44 -28.13
C PHE A 155 24.78 46.21 -29.45
N LYS A 156 24.50 45.48 -30.52
CA LYS A 156 24.37 46.02 -31.88
C LYS A 156 22.94 46.51 -32.22
N ASN A 157 22.85 47.51 -33.10
CA ASN A 157 21.62 47.97 -33.75
C ASN A 157 20.55 48.53 -32.79
N MET A 158 20.95 48.97 -31.59
CA MET A 158 20.07 49.73 -30.71
C MET A 158 19.88 51.14 -31.26
N THR A 159 18.66 51.67 -31.20
CA THR A 159 18.38 53.02 -31.67
C THR A 159 18.70 54.04 -30.57
N VAL A 160 19.45 55.08 -30.94
CA VAL A 160 19.91 56.11 -30.00
C VAL A 160 19.53 57.49 -30.55
N TYR A 161 18.89 58.30 -29.72
CA TYR A 161 18.47 59.66 -30.04
C TYR A 161 19.21 60.67 -29.19
N LEU A 162 19.58 61.81 -29.81
CA LEU A 162 19.89 63.04 -29.10
C LEU A 162 18.65 63.92 -29.13
N LYS A 163 18.12 64.31 -27.96
CA LYS A 163 16.85 65.04 -27.84
C LYS A 163 16.99 66.31 -27.02
N ASP A 164 16.06 67.25 -27.24
CA ASP A 164 15.93 68.45 -26.41
C ASP A 164 15.18 68.16 -25.10
N SER A 165 15.75 68.58 -23.97
CA SER A 165 15.13 68.48 -22.65
C SER A 165 13.96 69.45 -22.46
N LYS A 166 13.91 70.55 -23.21
CA LYS A 166 12.82 71.57 -23.15
C LYS A 166 11.62 71.16 -24.00
N ASP A 167 11.88 70.51 -25.12
CA ASP A 167 10.88 69.92 -26.00
C ASP A 167 11.22 68.45 -26.24
N LYS A 168 10.63 67.57 -25.42
CA LYS A 168 10.95 66.14 -25.41
C LYS A 168 10.62 65.43 -26.73
N ASP A 169 9.75 66.03 -27.56
CA ASP A 169 9.39 65.49 -28.87
C ASP A 169 10.39 65.90 -29.96
N GLN A 170 11.24 66.88 -29.69
CA GLN A 170 12.24 67.36 -30.63
C GLN A 170 13.48 66.43 -30.65
N ILE A 171 13.63 65.70 -31.76
CA ILE A 171 14.82 64.88 -32.05
C ILE A 171 15.87 65.74 -32.76
N ILE A 172 17.01 65.92 -32.11
CA ILE A 172 18.15 66.67 -32.64
C ILE A 172 18.98 65.81 -33.60
N ALA A 173 19.23 64.56 -33.18
CA ALA A 173 19.93 63.57 -33.99
C ALA A 173 19.48 62.14 -33.67
N GLU A 174 19.67 61.24 -34.62
CA GLU A 174 19.41 59.80 -34.49
C GLU A 174 20.58 59.00 -35.05
N THR A 175 20.95 57.92 -34.36
CA THR A 175 21.96 56.97 -34.79
C THR A 175 21.61 55.56 -34.29
N LYS A 176 22.43 54.57 -34.62
CA LYS A 176 22.34 53.22 -34.08
C LYS A 176 23.70 52.73 -33.62
N THR A 177 23.70 51.81 -32.65
CA THR A 177 24.93 51.11 -32.28
C THR A 177 25.41 50.21 -33.41
N ASP A 178 26.72 50.19 -33.65
CA ASP A 178 27.37 49.35 -34.65
C ASP A 178 27.62 47.91 -34.16
N GLU A 179 28.38 47.10 -34.91
CA GLU A 179 28.75 45.72 -34.53
C GLU A 179 29.54 45.64 -33.22
N ASN A 180 30.18 46.74 -32.80
CA ASN A 180 30.96 46.85 -31.58
C ASN A 180 30.16 47.59 -30.48
N GLY A 181 28.84 47.67 -30.60
CA GLY A 181 27.98 48.35 -29.63
C GLY A 181 28.24 49.84 -29.50
N HIS A 182 29.00 50.44 -30.42
CA HIS A 182 29.42 51.83 -30.37
C HIS A 182 28.43 52.72 -31.13
N TYR A 183 28.14 53.91 -30.61
CA TYR A 183 27.34 54.92 -31.30
C TYR A 183 28.01 56.30 -31.24
N GLU A 184 27.80 57.11 -32.27
CA GLU A 184 28.27 58.49 -32.31
C GLU A 184 27.25 59.46 -32.95
N PHE A 185 27.29 60.71 -32.49
CA PHE A 185 26.68 61.87 -33.12
C PHE A 185 27.76 62.88 -33.48
N THR A 186 27.92 63.18 -34.76
CA THR A 186 28.85 64.20 -35.27
C THR A 186 28.13 65.48 -35.73
N THR A 187 26.82 65.39 -35.99
CA THR A 187 25.98 66.51 -36.44
C THR A 187 24.54 66.36 -35.96
N LYS A 188 23.76 67.44 -35.98
CA LYS A 188 22.31 67.48 -35.74
C LYS A 188 21.54 66.94 -36.96
N ASN A 189 21.62 65.64 -37.23
CA ASN A 189 21.15 65.04 -38.50
C ASN A 189 19.61 64.96 -38.66
N LYS A 190 18.84 65.17 -37.59
CA LYS A 190 17.37 65.24 -37.60
C LYS A 190 16.82 66.65 -37.34
N TYR A 191 17.72 67.62 -37.19
CA TYR A 191 17.38 69.02 -37.02
C TYR A 191 17.13 69.70 -38.36
N ASP A 192 16.04 70.46 -38.46
CA ASP A 192 15.59 71.12 -39.70
C ASP A 192 16.34 72.44 -40.01
N GLY A 193 17.20 72.93 -39.11
CA GLY A 193 17.97 74.15 -39.32
C GLY A 193 19.21 73.99 -40.21
N GLU A 194 19.68 75.10 -40.76
CA GLU A 194 20.84 75.13 -41.70
C GLU A 194 22.17 74.79 -41.01
N ASP A 195 22.35 75.21 -39.74
CA ASP A 195 23.55 74.91 -38.96
C ASP A 195 23.40 73.57 -38.22
N LYS A 196 24.12 72.56 -38.70
CA LYS A 196 24.08 71.19 -38.17
C LYS A 196 25.19 70.88 -37.17
N ASN A 197 26.01 71.85 -36.77
CA ASN A 197 27.06 71.63 -35.78
C ASN A 197 26.49 71.34 -34.39
N LEU A 198 27.19 70.51 -33.61
CA LEU A 198 26.92 70.34 -32.19
C LEU A 198 27.63 71.45 -31.40
N TYR A 199 26.88 72.16 -30.57
CA TYR A 199 27.43 73.20 -29.70
C TYR A 199 27.40 72.77 -28.25
N TYR A 200 28.50 73.02 -27.54
CA TYR A 200 28.66 72.67 -26.12
C TYR A 200 27.51 73.23 -25.26
N TRP A 201 27.10 74.48 -25.51
CA TRP A 201 26.04 75.11 -24.71
C TRP A 201 24.64 74.54 -24.96
N ASP A 202 24.40 74.03 -26.17
CA ASP A 202 23.13 73.36 -26.50
C ASP A 202 23.02 72.02 -25.76
N LEU A 203 24.14 71.31 -25.63
CA LEU A 203 24.24 70.00 -24.99
C LEU A 203 23.95 70.04 -23.48
N ALA A 204 23.92 71.21 -22.85
CA ALA A 204 23.41 71.37 -21.48
C ALA A 204 21.88 71.19 -21.41
N ASN A 205 21.20 71.41 -22.52
CA ASN A 205 19.75 71.21 -22.68
C ASN A 205 19.45 69.93 -23.46
N TYR A 206 20.44 69.14 -23.88
CA TYR A 206 20.19 67.89 -24.59
C TYR A 206 20.43 66.68 -23.68
N TYR A 207 19.82 65.56 -24.04
CA TYR A 207 20.05 64.26 -23.41
C TYR A 207 20.07 63.17 -24.48
N VAL A 208 20.73 62.06 -24.14
CA VAL A 208 20.72 60.86 -24.98
C VAL A 208 19.59 59.96 -24.49
N GLU A 209 18.78 59.45 -25.43
CA GLU A 209 17.76 58.43 -25.21
C GLU A 209 18.12 57.17 -25.98
N PHE A 210 18.11 56.05 -25.29
CA PHE A 210 18.33 54.72 -25.82
C PHE A 210 17.00 53.96 -25.85
N VAL A 211 16.70 53.33 -26.99
CA VAL A 211 15.50 52.50 -27.15
C VAL A 211 15.91 51.04 -27.20
N TYR A 212 15.52 50.28 -26.18
CA TYR A 212 15.87 48.87 -26.00
C TYR A 212 14.63 47.97 -26.00
N ASP A 213 14.83 46.68 -26.23
CA ASP A 213 13.76 45.69 -26.20
C ASP A 213 13.42 45.34 -24.74
N ASN A 214 12.37 45.95 -24.20
CA ASN A 214 11.94 45.71 -22.82
C ASN A 214 11.32 44.33 -22.60
N THR A 215 11.07 43.53 -23.64
CA THR A 215 10.64 42.12 -23.44
C THR A 215 11.80 41.21 -23.10
N LEU A 216 13.03 41.62 -23.44
CA LEU A 216 14.25 40.83 -23.28
C LEU A 216 15.24 41.43 -22.28
N TYR A 217 15.22 42.75 -22.09
CA TYR A 217 16.23 43.44 -21.32
C TYR A 217 15.65 44.39 -20.27
N VAL A 218 16.49 44.73 -19.29
CA VAL A 218 16.30 45.79 -18.29
C VAL A 218 17.59 46.63 -18.21
N VAL A 219 17.50 47.83 -17.67
CA VAL A 219 18.65 48.75 -17.58
C VAL A 219 19.57 48.35 -16.42
N ALA A 220 20.88 48.36 -16.65
CA ALA A 220 21.87 48.18 -15.58
C ALA A 220 21.97 49.44 -14.72
N ASP A 221 22.35 49.29 -13.45
CA ASP A 221 22.42 50.44 -12.56
C ASP A 221 23.46 51.45 -13.03
N PRO A 222 23.10 52.74 -13.03
CA PRO A 222 23.97 53.75 -13.59
C PRO A 222 25.06 54.12 -12.59
N PHE A 223 26.16 54.66 -13.10
CA PHE A 223 27.21 55.30 -12.29
C PHE A 223 27.80 54.41 -11.19
N VAL A 224 27.70 53.09 -11.35
CA VAL A 224 28.37 52.12 -10.46
C VAL A 224 29.87 52.14 -10.73
N GLY A 225 30.68 52.05 -9.67
CA GLY A 225 32.14 52.11 -9.76
C GLY A 225 32.71 53.52 -9.98
N ASN A 226 34.04 53.64 -9.90
CA ASN A 226 34.75 54.92 -9.95
C ASN A 226 35.27 55.28 -11.35
N ASP A 227 35.28 54.33 -12.31
CA ASP A 227 35.78 54.58 -13.66
C ASP A 227 34.64 54.98 -14.61
N ILE A 228 34.64 56.27 -14.96
CA ILE A 228 33.67 56.88 -15.87
C ILE A 228 33.70 56.28 -17.28
N LYS A 229 34.75 55.54 -17.67
CA LYS A 229 34.86 54.96 -19.02
C LYS A 229 34.00 53.72 -19.21
N ILE A 230 33.70 53.00 -18.13
CA ILE A 230 33.09 51.67 -18.18
C ILE A 230 31.71 51.62 -17.52
N ASN A 231 31.29 52.66 -16.77
CA ASN A 231 29.98 52.67 -16.13
C ASN A 231 28.86 53.26 -17.00
N SER A 232 27.62 52.85 -16.73
CA SER A 232 26.42 53.34 -17.45
C SER A 232 26.09 54.78 -17.02
N LYS A 233 25.61 55.61 -17.96
CA LYS A 233 25.20 57.01 -17.72
C LYS A 233 23.70 57.24 -17.86
N ALA A 234 22.96 56.20 -18.23
CA ALA A 234 21.53 56.28 -18.51
C ALA A 234 20.75 55.34 -17.60
N ILE A 235 19.55 55.78 -17.25
CA ILE A 235 18.54 55.01 -16.49
C ILE A 235 17.18 55.12 -17.13
N GLU A 236 16.28 54.24 -16.75
CA GLU A 236 14.88 54.29 -17.14
C GLU A 236 14.26 55.68 -16.85
N GLU A 237 13.56 56.27 -17.83
CA GLU A 237 12.93 57.58 -17.63
C GLU A 237 11.77 57.53 -16.64
N ILE A 238 10.87 56.57 -16.87
CA ILE A 238 9.63 56.38 -16.13
C ILE A 238 9.22 54.91 -16.29
N MET A 239 8.76 54.28 -15.22
CA MET A 239 8.08 52.98 -15.29
C MET A 239 6.58 53.19 -15.26
N LYS A 240 5.89 52.81 -16.34
CA LYS A 240 4.43 52.87 -16.42
C LYS A 240 3.81 51.62 -15.80
N ALA A 241 2.58 51.75 -15.29
CA ALA A 241 1.86 50.63 -14.68
C ALA A 241 1.66 49.46 -15.66
N GLU A 242 1.53 49.75 -16.95
CA GLU A 242 1.40 48.75 -17.99
C GLU A 242 2.70 47.95 -18.19
N GLU A 243 3.87 48.56 -17.98
CA GLU A 243 5.20 47.95 -18.18
C GLU A 243 5.60 47.00 -17.05
N LEU A 244 4.93 47.10 -15.88
CA LEU A 244 5.11 46.18 -14.74
C LEU A 244 4.45 44.81 -14.94
N LYS A 245 3.90 44.56 -16.13
CA LYS A 245 3.29 43.30 -16.51
C LYS A 245 3.90 42.85 -17.84
N ASP A 246 4.71 41.79 -17.81
CA ASP A 246 5.52 41.41 -18.99
C ASP A 246 4.66 41.13 -20.25
N GLU A 247 3.41 40.66 -20.10
CA GLU A 247 2.50 40.41 -21.23
C GLU A 247 2.08 41.67 -22.00
N ASN A 248 2.28 42.87 -21.42
CA ASN A 248 1.98 44.15 -22.07
C ASN A 248 3.20 44.73 -22.80
N LEU A 249 4.39 44.14 -22.62
CA LEU A 249 5.63 44.67 -23.19
C LEU A 249 5.66 44.44 -24.70
N THR A 250 6.14 45.46 -25.42
CA THR A 250 6.07 45.52 -26.90
C THR A 250 7.45 45.57 -27.55
N GLY A 251 8.50 45.38 -26.75
CA GLY A 251 9.89 45.38 -27.17
C GLY A 251 10.34 46.76 -27.61
N THR A 252 10.62 46.94 -28.90
CA THR A 252 11.09 48.23 -29.46
C THR A 252 9.98 49.08 -30.12
N ASP A 253 8.72 48.64 -30.10
CA ASP A 253 7.60 49.37 -30.74
C ASP A 253 7.32 50.71 -30.04
N ARG A 254 6.92 51.74 -30.81
CA ARG A 254 6.63 53.10 -30.33
C ARG A 254 5.48 53.17 -29.33
N GLN A 255 4.65 52.13 -29.18
CA GLN A 255 3.54 52.13 -28.23
C GLN A 255 4.04 52.11 -26.77
N LEU A 256 4.96 51.20 -26.41
CA LEU A 256 5.57 51.07 -25.09
C LEU A 256 7.00 50.44 -25.15
N PRO A 257 7.99 51.13 -25.73
CA PRO A 257 9.34 50.60 -25.79
C PRO A 257 10.13 50.88 -24.51
N GLY A 258 11.14 50.06 -24.23
CA GLY A 258 12.11 50.35 -23.17
C GLY A 258 12.88 51.64 -23.48
N ARG A 259 12.98 52.55 -22.52
CA ARG A 259 13.67 53.84 -22.69
C ARG A 259 14.59 54.17 -21.53
N ALA A 260 15.89 54.14 -21.81
CA ALA A 260 16.90 54.66 -20.90
C ALA A 260 17.38 56.02 -21.37
N VAL A 261 17.56 56.98 -20.46
CA VAL A 261 17.96 58.34 -20.79
C VAL A 261 19.07 58.83 -19.87
N THR A 262 19.92 59.73 -20.38
CA THR A 262 20.87 60.48 -19.54
C THR A 262 20.17 61.64 -18.83
N TYR A 263 20.87 62.28 -17.88
CA TYR A 263 20.32 63.40 -17.08
C TYR A 263 19.77 64.55 -17.95
N LYS A 264 18.52 64.97 -17.67
CA LYS A 264 17.80 66.02 -18.43
C LYS A 264 17.82 67.42 -17.78
N GLY A 265 18.32 67.55 -16.55
CA GLY A 265 18.12 68.75 -15.72
C GLY A 265 19.07 69.92 -15.95
N GLY A 266 20.01 69.83 -16.90
CA GLY A 266 21.00 70.88 -17.15
C GLY A 266 20.41 72.21 -17.67
N ALA A 267 19.18 72.20 -18.18
CA ALA A 267 18.55 73.34 -18.84
C ALA A 267 18.29 74.57 -17.96
N ASN A 268 18.25 74.40 -16.64
CA ASN A 268 17.97 75.47 -15.67
C ASN A 268 19.23 76.11 -15.09
N LEU A 269 20.41 75.70 -15.53
CA LEU A 269 21.69 76.19 -15.01
C LEU A 269 22.19 77.37 -15.85
N THR A 270 22.67 78.43 -15.18
CA THR A 270 23.39 79.51 -15.89
C THR A 270 24.74 78.99 -16.41
N PRO A 271 25.34 79.61 -17.44
CA PRO A 271 26.63 79.16 -17.97
C PRO A 271 27.75 79.07 -16.92
N LYS A 272 27.72 79.95 -15.91
CA LYS A 272 28.64 79.90 -14.76
C LYS A 272 28.38 78.68 -13.87
N GLN A 273 27.12 78.42 -13.53
CA GLN A 273 26.72 77.25 -12.73
C GLN A 273 26.99 75.94 -13.46
N LEU A 274 26.83 75.89 -14.79
CA LEU A 274 27.19 74.74 -15.62
C LEU A 274 28.68 74.41 -15.52
N LEU A 275 29.54 75.43 -15.70
CA LEU A 275 30.98 75.25 -15.59
C LEU A 275 31.41 74.83 -14.18
N GLU A 276 30.86 75.47 -13.13
CA GLU A 276 31.12 75.11 -11.74
C GLU A 276 30.67 73.67 -11.42
N ASN A 277 29.51 73.24 -11.94
CA ASN A 277 29.02 71.87 -11.76
C ASN A 277 29.89 70.84 -12.49
N ASN A 278 30.44 71.18 -13.67
CA ASN A 278 31.30 70.29 -14.44
C ASN A 278 32.72 70.15 -13.84
N GLU A 279 33.17 71.14 -13.05
CA GLU A 279 34.50 71.14 -12.39
C GLU A 279 34.48 70.58 -10.96
N SER A 280 33.31 70.38 -10.37
CA SER A 280 33.18 69.91 -8.99
C SER A 280 33.64 68.45 -8.86
N THR A 281 34.73 68.22 -8.12
CA THR A 281 35.20 66.88 -7.70
C THR A 281 34.28 66.24 -6.65
N SER A 282 33.27 66.97 -6.17
CA SER A 282 32.25 66.49 -5.24
C SER A 282 30.88 66.57 -5.89
N LYS A 283 30.32 65.44 -6.35
CA LYS A 283 28.89 65.05 -6.32
C LYS A 283 28.51 64.15 -7.49
N GLU A 284 27.94 63.01 -7.13
CA GLU A 284 26.91 62.24 -7.82
C GLU A 284 26.82 62.46 -9.34
N LEU A 285 27.55 61.62 -10.09
CA LEU A 285 27.48 61.51 -11.56
C LEU A 285 26.02 61.46 -12.09
N LYS A 286 25.06 61.02 -11.25
CA LYS A 286 23.61 61.05 -11.45
C LYS A 286 23.02 62.41 -11.82
N THR A 287 23.70 63.54 -11.62
CA THR A 287 23.16 64.88 -11.98
C THR A 287 24.03 65.67 -12.95
N THR A 288 25.01 65.01 -13.59
CA THR A 288 25.95 65.64 -14.52
C THR A 288 25.34 65.74 -15.93
N PRO A 289 25.15 66.96 -16.48
CA PRO A 289 24.72 67.13 -17.87
C PRO A 289 25.79 66.62 -18.86
N LEU A 290 25.42 66.37 -20.13
CA LEU A 290 26.36 65.88 -21.17
C LEU A 290 27.64 66.73 -21.27
N THR A 291 27.51 68.04 -21.06
CA THR A 291 28.65 68.98 -21.07
C THR A 291 29.75 68.69 -20.05
N GLY A 292 29.44 68.00 -18.95
CA GLY A 292 30.41 67.60 -17.93
C GLY A 292 31.40 66.53 -18.40
N TYR A 293 31.05 65.83 -19.49
CA TYR A 293 31.88 64.78 -20.10
C TYR A 293 32.72 65.30 -21.28
N TYR A 294 32.80 66.63 -21.46
CA TYR A 294 33.52 67.25 -22.57
C TYR A 294 35.04 67.22 -22.37
N ASN A 295 35.74 66.61 -23.32
CA ASN A 295 37.19 66.62 -23.40
C ASN A 295 37.68 67.80 -24.25
N LYS A 296 38.25 68.81 -23.58
CA LYS A 296 38.75 70.03 -24.22
C LYS A 296 39.94 69.84 -25.17
N ASN A 297 40.64 68.71 -25.10
CA ASN A 297 41.81 68.43 -25.95
C ASN A 297 41.41 67.82 -27.29
N THR A 298 40.33 67.04 -27.30
CA THR A 298 39.80 66.34 -28.48
C THR A 298 38.53 67.00 -29.03
N TYR A 299 37.94 67.95 -28.29
CA TYR A 299 36.65 68.59 -28.59
C TYR A 299 35.47 67.61 -28.63
N THR A 300 35.53 66.52 -27.85
CA THR A 300 34.56 65.41 -27.87
C THR A 300 33.83 65.26 -26.54
N ILE A 301 32.68 64.59 -26.57
CA ILE A 301 32.00 64.05 -25.39
C ILE A 301 32.04 62.53 -25.53
N GLU A 302 32.64 61.85 -24.56
CA GLU A 302 32.94 60.42 -24.65
C GLU A 302 32.41 59.67 -23.43
N ASN A 303 32.24 58.35 -23.56
CA ASN A 303 31.82 57.44 -22.49
C ASN A 303 30.38 57.66 -21.98
N ILE A 304 29.49 58.11 -22.87
CA ILE A 304 28.06 58.18 -22.60
C ILE A 304 27.44 56.80 -22.83
N ASN A 305 27.75 55.87 -21.93
CA ASN A 305 27.46 54.46 -22.16
C ASN A 305 26.08 54.05 -21.57
N LEU A 306 25.51 52.94 -22.06
CA LEU A 306 24.36 52.24 -21.46
C LEU A 306 24.68 50.76 -21.21
N GLY A 307 24.56 50.31 -19.96
CA GLY A 307 24.50 48.89 -19.64
C GLY A 307 23.05 48.40 -19.62
N ILE A 308 22.81 47.20 -20.14
CA ILE A 308 21.54 46.47 -20.04
C ILE A 308 21.80 45.05 -19.54
N LYS A 309 20.79 44.40 -18.99
CA LYS A 309 20.86 43.02 -18.48
C LYS A 309 19.75 42.20 -19.12
N GLU A 310 20.03 40.92 -19.39
CA GLU A 310 19.00 40.00 -19.87
C GLU A 310 17.96 39.76 -18.75
N LYS A 311 16.70 39.73 -19.13
CA LYS A 311 15.61 39.37 -18.22
C LYS A 311 15.70 37.89 -17.88
N HIS A 312 15.53 37.60 -16.59
CA HIS A 312 15.46 36.22 -16.10
C HIS A 312 14.17 35.53 -16.57
N GLU A 313 14.27 34.27 -17.02
CA GLU A 313 13.11 33.44 -17.35
C GLU A 313 12.71 32.59 -16.12
N PRO A 314 11.53 32.82 -15.52
CA PRO A 314 11.13 32.13 -14.30
C PRO A 314 10.97 30.62 -14.51
N SER A 315 11.36 29.83 -13.50
CA SER A 315 11.22 28.37 -13.55
C SER A 315 10.32 27.80 -12.46
N PHE A 316 9.42 26.91 -12.87
CA PHE A 316 8.63 26.06 -11.99
C PHE A 316 8.40 24.71 -12.65
N ASP A 317 8.12 23.70 -11.82
CA ASP A 317 7.87 22.34 -12.27
C ASP A 317 6.52 21.82 -11.80
N VAL A 318 5.98 20.87 -12.58
CA VAL A 318 4.73 20.18 -12.30
C VAL A 318 4.97 18.68 -12.41
N PHE A 319 4.71 17.97 -11.33
CA PHE A 319 4.78 16.53 -11.28
C PHE A 319 3.39 15.96 -10.98
N GLU A 320 3.06 14.89 -11.68
CA GLU A 320 1.90 14.07 -11.36
C GLU A 320 2.43 12.67 -11.04
N THR A 321 1.92 12.08 -9.97
CA THR A 321 2.28 10.73 -9.54
C THR A 321 1.04 9.97 -9.11
N LEU A 322 1.03 8.65 -9.30
CA LEU A 322 0.02 7.80 -8.69
C LEU A 322 0.22 7.81 -7.17
N GLU A 323 -0.79 8.24 -6.42
CA GLU A 323 -0.74 8.23 -4.95
C GLU A 323 -1.15 6.84 -4.43
N TYR A 324 -2.34 6.38 -4.83
CA TYR A 324 -2.86 5.05 -4.51
C TYR A 324 -4.03 4.67 -5.40
N ILE A 325 -4.37 3.38 -5.37
CA ILE A 325 -5.65 2.85 -5.87
C ILE A 325 -6.45 2.34 -4.69
N LYS A 326 -7.76 2.60 -4.69
CA LYS A 326 -8.69 2.12 -3.68
C LYS A 326 -9.70 1.19 -4.32
N VAL A 327 -9.95 0.05 -3.70
CA VAL A 327 -10.96 -0.93 -4.14
C VAL A 327 -11.95 -1.14 -3.01
N ASN A 328 -13.22 -0.84 -3.29
CA ASN A 328 -14.34 -1.08 -2.39
C ASN A 328 -15.20 -2.21 -2.95
N MET A 329 -15.51 -3.22 -2.15
CA MET A 329 -16.35 -4.35 -2.56
C MET A 329 -17.05 -4.97 -1.35
N ASN A 330 -18.38 -5.09 -1.39
CA ASN A 330 -19.21 -5.73 -0.35
C ASN A 330 -18.87 -5.28 1.10
N GLY A 331 -18.61 -3.98 1.31
CA GLY A 331 -18.27 -3.41 2.62
C GLY A 331 -16.78 -3.49 3.01
N TYR A 332 -15.95 -4.12 2.20
CA TYR A 332 -14.49 -4.15 2.35
C TYR A 332 -13.85 -3.04 1.51
N SER A 333 -12.81 -2.38 2.04
CA SER A 333 -12.08 -1.30 1.37
C SER A 333 -10.58 -1.53 1.53
N TYR A 334 -9.85 -1.58 0.42
CA TYR A 334 -8.39 -1.71 0.40
C TYR A 334 -7.77 -0.54 -0.36
N LYS A 335 -6.77 0.10 0.25
CA LYS A 335 -5.93 1.15 -0.36
C LYS A 335 -4.60 0.51 -0.74
N TYR A 336 -4.13 0.74 -1.96
CA TYR A 336 -2.87 0.21 -2.50
C TYR A 336 -1.97 1.39 -2.85
N GLN A 337 -1.01 1.71 -1.99
CA GLN A 337 -0.09 2.84 -2.14
C GLN A 337 1.03 2.58 -3.16
N HIS A 338 1.54 3.66 -3.75
CA HIS A 338 2.68 3.67 -4.67
C HIS A 338 3.94 4.24 -4.01
N GLY A 339 5.10 3.60 -4.21
CA GLY A 339 6.41 4.26 -4.15
C GLY A 339 7.08 4.61 -2.80
N GLU A 340 6.40 4.60 -1.64
CA GLU A 340 7.05 4.98 -0.36
C GLU A 340 7.46 3.80 0.55
N ASN A 341 8.50 4.02 1.37
CA ASN A 341 8.76 3.22 2.57
C ASN A 341 7.59 3.40 3.55
N PRO A 342 7.18 2.34 4.27
CA PRO A 342 5.93 2.31 5.03
C PRO A 342 5.93 3.37 6.14
N VAL A 343 5.09 4.41 5.99
CA VAL A 343 4.68 5.27 7.11
C VAL A 343 3.19 5.02 7.36
N THR A 344 2.93 4.31 8.45
CA THR A 344 1.65 3.72 8.83
C THR A 344 0.75 4.74 9.53
N TYR A 345 -0.40 5.06 8.95
CA TYR A 345 -1.66 5.27 9.69
C TYR A 345 -2.85 4.78 8.86
N SER A 346 -2.95 3.47 8.65
CA SER A 346 -4.24 2.79 8.50
C SER A 346 -4.06 1.29 8.69
N THR A 347 -5.02 0.69 9.39
CA THR A 347 -5.30 -0.75 9.37
C THR A 347 -5.40 -1.25 7.92
N TYR A 348 -4.41 -2.06 7.49
CA TYR A 348 -4.37 -2.90 6.28
C TYR A 348 -4.16 -2.20 4.92
N VAL A 349 -2.92 -2.25 4.40
CA VAL A 349 -2.59 -1.82 3.02
C VAL A 349 -1.56 -2.77 2.37
N PRO A 350 -1.95 -3.57 1.36
CA PRO A 350 -1.05 -4.30 0.48
C PRO A 350 -0.26 -3.34 -0.43
N ARG A 351 1.06 -3.58 -0.60
CA ARG A 351 1.93 -2.83 -1.52
C ARG A 351 1.69 -3.18 -2.99
N ALA A 352 1.72 -2.19 -3.89
CA ALA A 352 1.90 -2.42 -5.33
C ALA A 352 3.41 -2.46 -5.70
N ALA A 353 3.78 -3.23 -6.73
CA ALA A 353 5.17 -3.47 -7.09
C ALA A 353 5.92 -2.23 -7.63
N THR A 354 7.25 -2.27 -7.51
CA THR A 354 8.19 -1.17 -7.85
C THR A 354 8.34 -0.87 -9.37
N GLN A 355 8.67 0.40 -9.66
CA GLN A 355 8.77 1.00 -10.99
C GLN A 355 9.89 0.42 -11.87
N THR A 356 9.58 0.08 -13.11
CA THR A 356 10.56 0.08 -14.22
C THR A 356 9.94 0.73 -15.47
N GLY A 357 10.24 2.00 -15.70
CA GLY A 357 9.81 2.73 -16.91
C GLY A 357 8.42 3.39 -16.78
N LYS A 358 7.50 3.10 -17.72
CA LYS A 358 6.13 3.66 -17.71
C LYS A 358 5.43 3.30 -16.39
N MET A 359 5.01 4.31 -15.60
CA MET A 359 4.33 4.09 -14.32
C MET A 359 3.04 3.29 -14.58
N ASN A 360 2.92 2.09 -14.01
CA ASN A 360 1.82 1.17 -14.21
C ASN A 360 1.46 0.55 -12.85
N PHE A 361 0.22 0.68 -12.42
CA PHE A 361 -0.27 -0.04 -11.23
C PHE A 361 -0.52 -1.50 -11.56
N SER A 362 0.25 -2.42 -10.99
CA SER A 362 0.24 -3.84 -11.36
C SER A 362 -0.59 -4.74 -10.44
N GLN A 363 -1.23 -4.23 -9.39
CA GLN A 363 -2.06 -5.07 -8.52
C GLN A 363 -3.23 -5.64 -9.32
N ALA A 364 -3.45 -6.94 -9.13
CA ALA A 364 -4.36 -7.71 -9.95
C ALA A 364 -5.78 -7.61 -9.38
N LEU A 365 -6.76 -7.28 -10.23
CA LEU A 365 -8.18 -7.41 -9.89
C LEU A 365 -8.60 -8.87 -10.06
N TYR A 366 -9.41 -9.38 -9.14
CA TYR A 366 -9.85 -10.77 -9.20
C TYR A 366 -10.94 -10.97 -10.26
N PRO A 367 -10.81 -11.95 -11.17
CA PRO A 367 -11.81 -12.22 -12.19
C PRO A 367 -13.22 -12.50 -11.64
N SER A 368 -13.31 -13.11 -10.46
CA SER A 368 -14.58 -13.35 -9.75
C SER A 368 -15.30 -12.06 -9.34
N ASP A 369 -14.57 -11.00 -9.00
CA ASP A 369 -15.13 -9.71 -8.59
C ASP A 369 -15.74 -8.96 -9.76
N VAL A 370 -14.98 -8.90 -10.85
CA VAL A 370 -15.44 -8.22 -12.05
C VAL A 370 -16.62 -8.98 -12.67
N LYS A 371 -16.65 -10.32 -12.49
CA LYS A 371 -17.83 -11.14 -12.80
C LYS A 371 -19.04 -10.77 -11.94
N TYR A 372 -18.86 -10.69 -10.63
CA TYR A 372 -19.90 -10.29 -9.69
C TYR A 372 -20.50 -8.92 -10.04
N LEU A 373 -19.64 -7.96 -10.41
CA LEU A 373 -20.03 -6.62 -10.87
C LEU A 373 -20.90 -6.65 -12.14
N LYS A 374 -20.77 -7.64 -13.03
CA LYS A 374 -21.66 -7.75 -14.21
C LYS A 374 -23.11 -8.05 -13.80
N GLU A 375 -23.31 -8.80 -12.73
CA GLU A 375 -24.62 -9.25 -12.25
C GLU A 375 -25.24 -8.30 -11.21
N HIS A 376 -24.43 -7.43 -10.60
CA HIS A 376 -24.87 -6.51 -9.54
C HIS A 376 -24.54 -5.05 -9.91
N ASN A 377 -25.44 -4.12 -9.58
CA ASN A 377 -25.23 -2.71 -9.93
C ASN A 377 -24.17 -2.02 -9.07
N ASP A 378 -24.05 -2.40 -7.79
CA ASP A 378 -23.17 -1.74 -6.80
C ASP A 378 -22.08 -2.68 -6.27
N GLY A 379 -21.60 -3.59 -7.12
CA GLY A 379 -20.82 -4.75 -6.65
C GLY A 379 -19.36 -4.46 -6.32
N MET A 380 -18.74 -3.45 -6.93
CA MET A 380 -17.32 -3.13 -6.78
C MET A 380 -17.04 -1.72 -7.33
N ASP A 381 -16.34 -0.91 -6.56
CA ASP A 381 -15.85 0.41 -6.99
C ASP A 381 -14.33 0.45 -6.92
N VAL A 382 -13.69 0.94 -7.99
CA VAL A 382 -12.25 1.16 -8.05
C VAL A 382 -12.02 2.65 -8.22
N TYR A 383 -11.21 3.24 -7.34
CA TYR A 383 -10.79 4.64 -7.42
C TYR A 383 -9.30 4.72 -7.66
N VAL A 384 -8.89 5.66 -8.49
CA VAL A 384 -7.49 5.96 -8.75
C VAL A 384 -7.22 7.39 -8.34
N VAL A 385 -6.26 7.58 -7.45
CA VAL A 385 -5.93 8.87 -6.87
C VAL A 385 -4.52 9.25 -7.30
N TYR A 386 -4.40 10.45 -7.88
CA TYR A 386 -3.12 11.04 -8.26
C TYR A 386 -2.80 12.22 -7.35
N SER A 387 -1.52 12.38 -7.02
CA SER A 387 -0.96 13.60 -6.46
C SER A 387 -0.42 14.46 -7.59
N ILE A 388 -0.74 15.75 -7.54
CA ILE A 388 -0.21 16.78 -8.45
C ILE A 388 0.57 17.76 -7.60
N THR A 389 1.88 17.76 -7.78
CA THR A 389 2.82 18.63 -7.06
C THR A 389 3.28 19.74 -8.00
N VAL A 390 3.16 20.98 -7.52
CA VAL A 390 3.72 22.15 -8.21
C VAL A 390 4.82 22.71 -7.33
N SER A 391 6.00 22.84 -7.90
CA SER A 391 7.21 23.25 -7.20
C SER A 391 7.67 24.60 -7.74
N ASN A 392 7.80 25.57 -6.83
CA ASN A 392 8.48 26.82 -7.15
C ASN A 392 9.99 26.56 -7.02
N ASN A 393 10.68 26.54 -8.15
CA ASN A 393 12.12 26.28 -8.22
C ASN A 393 12.92 27.56 -8.48
N GLU A 394 12.28 28.72 -8.34
CA GLU A 394 12.94 30.00 -8.53
C GLU A 394 13.96 30.27 -7.41
N THR A 395 15.24 30.14 -7.76
CA THR A 395 16.36 30.45 -6.87
C THR A 395 17.12 31.70 -7.31
N GLU A 396 16.84 32.21 -8.52
CA GLU A 396 17.57 33.34 -9.05
C GLU A 396 17.11 34.61 -8.35
N PHE A 397 18.08 35.25 -7.69
CA PHE A 397 17.93 36.57 -7.13
C PHE A 397 18.84 37.49 -7.92
N VAL A 398 18.24 38.31 -8.76
CA VAL A 398 18.96 39.40 -9.40
C VAL A 398 18.75 40.63 -8.55
N ASP A 399 19.79 41.03 -7.82
CA ASP A 399 19.76 42.22 -6.97
C ASP A 399 19.28 43.43 -7.78
N ASP A 400 18.40 44.20 -7.16
CA ASP A 400 17.71 45.36 -7.73
C ASP A 400 16.75 45.14 -8.92
N ILE A 401 16.56 43.91 -9.39
CA ILE A 401 15.79 43.66 -10.62
C ILE A 401 14.73 42.58 -10.46
N TYR A 402 15.08 41.38 -10.03
CA TYR A 402 14.14 40.27 -9.92
C TYR A 402 14.31 39.60 -8.56
N ASN A 403 13.63 40.15 -7.55
CA ASN A 403 13.45 39.48 -6.26
C ASN A 403 12.09 38.79 -6.24
N GLU A 404 12.06 37.49 -6.57
CA GLU A 404 10.81 36.72 -6.56
C GLU A 404 10.16 36.77 -5.18
N GLN A 405 8.84 36.83 -5.16
CA GLN A 405 8.04 36.78 -3.94
C GLN A 405 7.29 35.47 -3.84
N LYS A 406 6.48 35.15 -4.86
CA LYS A 406 5.67 33.93 -4.95
C LYS A 406 5.33 33.56 -6.39
N LEU A 407 5.13 32.26 -6.61
CA LEU A 407 4.52 31.66 -7.78
C LEU A 407 3.00 31.56 -7.59
N TYR A 408 2.23 32.11 -8.52
CA TYR A 408 0.77 32.04 -8.53
C TYR A 408 0.25 31.30 -9.75
N LEU A 409 -0.78 30.48 -9.54
CA LEU A 409 -1.42 29.71 -10.60
C LEU A 409 -2.64 30.47 -11.12
N ASN A 410 -2.71 30.67 -12.45
CA ASN A 410 -3.94 31.10 -13.12
C ASN A 410 -4.89 29.91 -13.30
N SER A 411 -4.35 28.72 -13.60
CA SER A 411 -5.15 27.50 -13.75
C SER A 411 -4.33 26.25 -13.48
N LEU A 412 -5.00 25.22 -12.96
CA LEU A 412 -4.53 23.85 -12.90
C LEU A 412 -5.64 22.96 -13.48
N ILE A 413 -5.30 22.22 -14.53
CA ILE A 413 -6.21 21.35 -15.26
C ILE A 413 -5.60 19.96 -15.33
N ASN A 414 -6.42 18.93 -15.19
CA ASN A 414 -6.02 17.55 -15.42
C ASN A 414 -6.82 16.98 -16.59
N THR A 415 -6.12 16.44 -17.59
CA THR A 415 -6.73 15.77 -18.74
C THR A 415 -6.72 14.26 -18.50
N TYR A 416 -7.85 13.59 -18.73
CA TYR A 416 -8.04 12.17 -18.42
C TYR A 416 -9.00 11.48 -19.40
N ASP A 417 -9.03 10.15 -19.41
CA ASP A 417 -9.94 9.38 -20.28
C ASP A 417 -11.36 9.26 -19.70
N SER A 418 -12.24 10.15 -20.11
CA SER A 418 -13.65 10.12 -19.71
C SER A 418 -14.45 8.90 -20.17
N LYS A 419 -13.93 8.04 -21.07
CA LYS A 419 -14.58 6.75 -21.38
C LYS A 419 -14.37 5.72 -20.27
N ARG A 420 -13.24 5.80 -19.57
CA ARG A 420 -12.83 4.83 -18.55
C ARG A 420 -12.99 5.35 -17.13
N TYR A 421 -12.85 6.66 -16.96
CA TYR A 421 -12.86 7.31 -15.67
C TYR A 421 -13.99 8.32 -15.56
N GLU A 422 -14.42 8.53 -14.34
CA GLU A 422 -15.35 9.56 -13.91
C GLU A 422 -14.63 10.36 -12.82
N LEU A 423 -14.64 11.69 -12.91
CA LEU A 423 -14.11 12.55 -11.87
C LEU A 423 -14.98 12.37 -10.61
N CYS A 424 -14.35 12.15 -9.47
CA CYS A 424 -15.03 12.02 -8.19
C CYS A 424 -14.56 13.13 -7.25
N THR A 425 -15.45 14.06 -6.95
CA THR A 425 -15.18 15.27 -6.15
C THR A 425 -15.71 15.16 -4.72
N THR A 426 -16.46 14.10 -4.42
CA THR A 426 -17.04 13.84 -3.11
C THR A 426 -16.11 12.96 -2.27
N ASN A 427 -16.15 13.15 -0.95
CA ASN A 427 -15.48 12.26 -0.02
C ASN A 427 -16.37 11.07 0.39
N ASP A 428 -17.06 10.47 -0.57
CA ASP A 428 -17.98 9.34 -0.31
C ASP A 428 -17.24 8.10 0.20
N THR A 429 -15.91 8.12 0.14
CA THR A 429 -15.00 7.04 0.46
C THR A 429 -14.34 7.19 1.83
N GLY A 430 -14.55 8.31 2.55
CA GLY A 430 -13.94 8.56 3.86
C GLY A 430 -12.42 8.78 3.83
N ASP A 431 -11.88 9.23 2.69
CA ASP A 431 -10.47 9.53 2.52
C ASP A 431 -10.07 10.83 3.25
N GLU A 432 -8.83 10.85 3.76
CA GLU A 432 -8.27 12.02 4.46
C GLU A 432 -8.15 13.26 3.55
N TYR A 433 -8.07 13.04 2.23
CA TYR A 433 -7.94 14.08 1.20
C TYR A 433 -9.27 14.55 0.60
N GLY A 434 -10.41 14.21 1.22
CA GLY A 434 -11.73 14.58 0.71
C GLY A 434 -11.91 16.08 0.40
N ALA A 435 -11.25 16.95 1.15
CA ALA A 435 -11.25 18.39 0.91
C ALA A 435 -10.53 18.77 -0.40
N ASP A 436 -9.46 18.07 -0.79
CA ASP A 436 -8.75 18.30 -2.06
C ASP A 436 -9.63 17.90 -3.25
N PHE A 437 -10.33 16.76 -3.15
CA PHE A 437 -11.21 16.27 -4.22
C PHE A 437 -12.35 17.26 -4.52
N ALA A 438 -12.90 17.89 -3.48
CA ALA A 438 -13.97 18.88 -3.59
C ALA A 438 -13.53 20.16 -4.31
N ASN A 439 -12.23 20.42 -4.42
CA ASN A 439 -11.68 21.54 -5.18
C ASN A 439 -11.59 21.27 -6.68
N TRP A 440 -11.85 20.04 -7.14
CA TRP A 440 -11.92 19.71 -8.56
C TRP A 440 -13.35 19.81 -9.08
N SER A 441 -13.50 20.10 -10.36
CA SER A 441 -14.78 20.12 -11.07
C SER A 441 -14.61 19.71 -12.53
N ASP A 442 -15.64 19.11 -13.12
CA ASP A 442 -15.64 18.82 -14.55
C ASP A 442 -15.84 20.12 -15.35
N ASP A 443 -14.85 20.46 -16.18
CA ASP A 443 -14.97 21.57 -17.15
C ASP A 443 -15.69 21.07 -18.41
N LYS A 444 -15.22 19.94 -18.95
CA LYS A 444 -15.77 19.25 -20.12
C LYS A 444 -15.31 17.77 -20.09
N PRO A 445 -15.92 16.88 -20.89
CA PRO A 445 -15.56 15.46 -20.88
C PRO A 445 -14.05 15.22 -21.04
N GLY A 446 -13.43 14.64 -20.00
CA GLY A 446 -12.01 14.30 -19.96
C GLY A 446 -11.09 15.43 -19.51
N ILE A 447 -11.64 16.51 -18.96
CA ILE A 447 -10.89 17.67 -18.47
C ILE A 447 -11.46 18.10 -17.11
N ALA A 448 -10.69 17.91 -16.05
CA ALA A 448 -10.98 18.36 -14.70
C ALA A 448 -10.23 19.66 -14.40
N LYS A 449 -10.90 20.63 -13.76
CA LYS A 449 -10.32 21.92 -13.40
C LYS A 449 -10.28 22.08 -11.88
N TYR A 450 -9.15 22.53 -11.36
CA TYR A 450 -8.96 22.81 -9.94
C TYR A 450 -9.39 24.24 -9.59
N SER A 451 -10.05 24.40 -8.44
CA SER A 451 -10.42 25.69 -7.86
C SER A 451 -9.24 26.26 -7.07
N ILE A 452 -8.48 27.17 -7.71
CA ILE A 452 -7.33 27.82 -7.06
C ILE A 452 -7.78 28.64 -5.84
N GLU A 453 -8.91 29.33 -5.90
CA GLU A 453 -9.39 30.22 -4.81
C GLU A 453 -9.75 29.48 -3.52
N ASN A 454 -10.36 28.29 -3.64
CA ASN A 454 -10.78 27.47 -2.50
C ASN A 454 -9.73 26.44 -2.09
N GLY A 455 -8.73 26.20 -2.96
CA GLY A 455 -7.74 25.16 -2.81
C GLY A 455 -6.45 25.56 -2.09
N VAL A 456 -5.49 24.63 -2.08
CA VAL A 456 -4.19 24.78 -1.40
C VAL A 456 -3.26 25.78 -2.09
N TYR A 457 -3.50 26.10 -3.37
CA TYR A 457 -2.68 27.04 -4.16
C TYR A 457 -3.11 28.51 -4.04
N LYS A 458 -4.16 28.83 -3.28
CA LYS A 458 -4.79 30.17 -3.24
C LYS A 458 -3.83 31.30 -2.87
N ASP A 459 -2.89 31.01 -1.95
CA ASP A 459 -1.96 31.97 -1.34
C ASP A 459 -0.61 32.04 -2.08
N GLY A 460 -0.47 31.33 -3.20
CA GLY A 460 0.77 31.20 -3.96
C GLY A 460 1.79 30.24 -3.31
N ILE A 461 2.79 29.86 -4.08
CA ILE A 461 3.88 28.96 -3.65
C ILE A 461 5.12 29.82 -3.45
N GLU A 462 5.64 29.87 -2.22
CA GLU A 462 6.79 30.73 -1.89
C GLU A 462 8.09 30.20 -2.52
N LYS A 463 9.06 31.08 -2.78
CA LYS A 463 10.39 30.63 -3.22
C LYS A 463 11.12 29.79 -2.17
N PRO A 464 12.06 28.93 -2.61
CA PRO A 464 13.03 28.28 -1.74
C PRO A 464 13.77 29.29 -0.85
N ASP A 465 14.03 28.89 0.41
CA ASP A 465 14.87 29.65 1.33
C ASP A 465 16.33 29.18 1.19
N PRO A 466 17.21 29.97 0.55
CA PRO A 466 18.59 29.56 0.31
C PRO A 466 19.40 29.39 1.60
N THR A 467 18.93 29.92 2.74
CA THR A 467 19.62 29.79 4.02
C THR A 467 19.31 28.48 4.76
N LYS A 468 18.30 27.72 4.31
CA LYS A 468 17.82 26.50 4.98
C LYS A 468 18.15 25.20 4.26
N ASN A 469 18.86 25.23 3.13
CA ASN A 469 19.04 24.07 2.24
C ASN A 469 17.70 23.36 1.92
N GLU A 470 16.62 24.12 1.76
CA GLU A 470 15.31 23.57 1.40
C GLU A 470 15.23 23.40 -0.12
N GLU A 471 14.82 22.21 -0.59
CA GLU A 471 14.33 22.03 -1.97
C GLU A 471 13.13 22.97 -2.20
N GLY A 472 12.91 23.40 -3.45
CA GLY A 472 11.85 24.37 -3.80
C GLY A 472 10.53 24.07 -3.10
N LYS A 473 9.86 25.11 -2.55
CA LYS A 473 8.61 24.86 -1.82
C LYS A 473 7.60 24.28 -2.79
N SER A 474 7.06 23.15 -2.38
CA SER A 474 6.19 22.34 -3.21
C SER A 474 4.85 22.21 -2.55
N ILE A 475 3.79 22.54 -3.27
CA ILE A 475 2.41 22.34 -2.80
C ILE A 475 1.79 21.21 -3.63
N THR A 476 1.18 20.25 -2.94
CA THR A 476 0.56 19.08 -3.54
C THR A 476 -0.93 19.10 -3.33
N SER A 477 -1.69 18.90 -4.41
CA SER A 477 -3.12 18.61 -4.39
C SER A 477 -3.37 17.17 -4.83
N ARG A 478 -4.49 16.57 -4.45
CA ARG A 478 -4.92 15.26 -4.98
C ARG A 478 -6.16 15.35 -5.84
N ILE A 479 -6.22 14.48 -6.84
CA ILE A 479 -7.39 14.29 -7.71
C ILE A 479 -7.80 12.81 -7.70
N GLN A 480 -9.10 12.55 -7.65
CA GLN A 480 -9.67 11.21 -7.60
C GLN A 480 -10.53 10.91 -8.82
N PHE A 481 -10.32 9.73 -9.39
CA PHE A 481 -11.13 9.19 -10.48
C PHE A 481 -11.76 7.88 -10.09
N LYS A 482 -13.08 7.74 -10.26
CA LYS A 482 -13.76 6.44 -10.20
C LYS A 482 -13.61 5.74 -11.55
N VAL A 483 -13.18 4.49 -11.56
CA VAL A 483 -13.17 3.66 -12.77
C VAL A 483 -14.60 3.24 -13.07
N LYS A 484 -15.07 3.52 -14.28
CA LYS A 484 -16.43 3.17 -14.69
C LYS A 484 -16.62 1.66 -14.72
N LYS A 485 -17.78 1.19 -14.25
CA LYS A 485 -18.17 -0.23 -14.30
C LYS A 485 -17.93 -0.88 -15.67
N GLN A 486 -18.33 -0.21 -16.76
CA GLN A 486 -18.13 -0.72 -18.11
C GLN A 486 -16.64 -0.88 -18.47
N ALA A 487 -15.77 0.03 -18.01
CA ALA A 487 -14.34 -0.07 -18.26
C ALA A 487 -13.69 -1.26 -17.54
N LEU A 488 -14.14 -1.59 -16.32
CA LEU A 488 -13.74 -2.79 -15.60
C LEU A 488 -14.22 -4.07 -16.32
N ILE A 489 -15.45 -4.07 -16.84
CA ILE A 489 -16.00 -5.19 -17.62
C ILE A 489 -15.25 -5.37 -18.95
N ASP A 490 -15.04 -4.30 -19.71
CA ASP A 490 -14.37 -4.33 -21.01
C ASP A 490 -12.91 -4.82 -20.88
N MET A 491 -12.28 -4.58 -19.73
CA MET A 491 -10.94 -5.11 -19.42
C MET A 491 -10.91 -6.64 -19.49
N LEU A 492 -11.90 -7.33 -18.91
CA LEU A 492 -11.99 -8.79 -19.00
C LEU A 492 -12.17 -9.27 -20.44
N ASP A 493 -13.01 -8.59 -21.22
CA ASP A 493 -13.27 -8.94 -22.61
C ASP A 493 -12.01 -8.74 -23.48
N HIS A 494 -11.18 -7.76 -23.14
CA HIS A 494 -9.88 -7.57 -23.78
C HIS A 494 -8.89 -8.68 -23.40
N TYR A 495 -8.78 -9.04 -22.11
CA TYR A 495 -7.93 -10.15 -21.66
C TYR A 495 -8.34 -11.48 -22.31
N LYS A 496 -9.63 -11.72 -22.49
CA LYS A 496 -10.17 -12.86 -23.25
C LYS A 496 -9.68 -12.88 -24.71
N LYS A 497 -9.52 -11.71 -25.34
CA LYS A 497 -9.11 -11.59 -26.75
C LYS A 497 -7.59 -11.59 -26.92
N ASN A 498 -6.85 -11.02 -25.97
CA ASN A 498 -5.39 -10.85 -26.05
C ASN A 498 -4.70 -11.19 -24.71
N PRO A 499 -4.65 -12.47 -24.30
CA PRO A 499 -4.09 -12.88 -23.01
C PRO A 499 -2.60 -12.53 -22.85
N SER A 500 -1.87 -12.44 -23.98
CA SER A 500 -0.45 -12.11 -24.03
C SER A 500 -0.17 -10.60 -24.06
N ASN A 501 -1.20 -9.76 -24.20
CA ASN A 501 -1.08 -8.31 -24.24
C ASN A 501 -1.68 -7.69 -22.98
N ILE A 502 -0.87 -7.61 -21.92
CA ILE A 502 -1.25 -7.09 -20.60
C ILE A 502 -1.53 -5.57 -20.65
N LYS A 503 -1.41 -4.90 -21.81
CA LYS A 503 -1.51 -3.44 -21.95
C LYS A 503 -2.89 -3.02 -22.45
N TYR A 504 -3.93 -3.28 -21.66
CA TYR A 504 -5.30 -2.89 -22.02
C TYR A 504 -5.47 -1.36 -22.14
N LEU A 505 -4.60 -0.57 -21.48
CA LEU A 505 -4.86 0.83 -21.18
C LEU A 505 -3.85 1.87 -21.73
N GLU A 506 -2.88 1.48 -22.58
CA GLU A 506 -1.83 2.39 -23.11
C GLU A 506 -2.33 3.53 -24.05
N THR A 507 -3.64 3.73 -24.23
CA THR A 507 -4.16 4.60 -25.29
C THR A 507 -4.56 6.02 -24.86
N VAL A 508 -4.67 6.33 -23.56
CA VAL A 508 -5.00 7.69 -23.08
C VAL A 508 -4.44 7.90 -21.65
N PRO A 509 -3.39 8.73 -21.47
CA PRO A 509 -2.80 9.02 -20.16
C PRO A 509 -3.59 10.09 -19.38
N THR A 510 -3.30 10.20 -18.08
CA THR A 510 -3.59 11.42 -17.31
C THR A 510 -2.44 12.43 -17.45
N THR A 511 -2.75 13.72 -17.48
CA THR A 511 -1.74 14.79 -17.54
C THR A 511 -2.29 16.05 -16.88
N ALA A 512 -1.62 16.49 -15.80
CA ALA A 512 -1.79 17.79 -15.19
C ALA A 512 -1.07 18.88 -16.00
N THR A 513 -1.74 19.99 -16.24
CA THR A 513 -1.20 21.19 -16.90
C THR A 513 -1.50 22.40 -16.04
N VAL A 514 -0.46 23.18 -15.78
CA VAL A 514 -0.51 24.39 -14.97
C VAL A 514 -0.15 25.58 -15.85
N ASN A 515 -0.96 26.63 -15.76
CA ASN A 515 -0.61 27.96 -16.23
C ASN A 515 -0.34 28.83 -15.01
N ALA A 516 0.87 29.37 -14.89
CA ALA A 516 1.30 30.12 -13.70
C ALA A 516 2.19 31.32 -14.07
N TYR A 517 2.37 32.23 -13.11
CA TYR A 517 3.24 33.40 -13.21
C TYR A 517 3.91 33.66 -11.87
N HIS A 518 5.02 34.39 -11.89
CA HIS A 518 5.74 34.81 -10.69
C HIS A 518 5.48 36.30 -10.44
N ASP A 519 5.27 36.63 -9.16
CA ASP A 519 5.29 38.00 -8.67
C ASP A 519 6.71 38.32 -8.20
N TYR A 520 7.24 39.44 -8.68
CA TYR A 520 8.58 39.95 -8.34
C TYR A 520 8.47 41.34 -7.70
N LEU A 521 9.46 41.65 -6.87
CA LEU A 521 9.79 43.02 -6.51
C LEU A 521 11.05 43.44 -7.25
N ARG A 522 11.03 44.64 -7.82
CA ARG A 522 12.20 45.31 -8.40
C ARG A 522 12.50 46.60 -7.62
N THR A 523 13.75 47.02 -7.59
CA THR A 523 14.20 48.28 -6.95
C THR A 523 15.04 49.14 -7.88
N ASP A 524 14.92 48.91 -9.20
CA ASP A 524 15.72 49.58 -10.21
C ASP A 524 15.53 51.10 -10.26
N ASN A 525 16.57 51.79 -10.69
CA ASN A 525 16.65 53.25 -10.68
C ASN A 525 15.81 53.89 -11.80
N VAL A 526 14.95 54.86 -11.46
CA VAL A 526 14.12 55.62 -12.42
C VAL A 526 14.28 57.13 -12.23
N TRP A 527 14.34 57.91 -13.31
CA TRP A 527 14.49 59.38 -13.20
C TRP A 527 13.32 60.09 -12.52
N ASP A 528 12.09 59.71 -12.84
CA ASP A 528 10.87 60.32 -12.29
C ASP A 528 10.10 59.30 -11.43
N GLU A 529 10.62 59.07 -10.22
CA GLU A 529 9.99 58.18 -9.22
C GLU A 529 8.54 58.59 -8.89
N LYS A 530 8.22 59.89 -8.91
CA LYS A 530 6.88 60.38 -8.55
C LYS A 530 5.85 60.08 -9.63
N SER A 531 6.27 60.11 -10.89
CA SER A 531 5.40 59.78 -12.02
C SER A 531 5.36 58.27 -12.31
N SER A 532 6.31 57.51 -11.78
CA SER A 532 6.38 56.06 -11.97
C SER A 532 5.34 55.33 -11.12
N ALA A 533 4.73 54.29 -11.68
CA ALA A 533 3.79 53.45 -10.96
C ALA A 533 4.54 52.50 -10.03
N LYS A 534 4.11 52.33 -8.78
CA LYS A 534 4.77 51.44 -7.80
C LYS A 534 4.29 49.99 -7.87
N GLU A 535 3.05 49.76 -8.31
CA GLU A 535 2.44 48.43 -8.33
C GLU A 535 1.54 48.25 -9.55
N TYR A 536 1.56 47.05 -10.13
CA TYR A 536 0.52 46.59 -11.05
C TYR A 536 -0.82 46.39 -10.30
N GLN A 537 -1.96 46.74 -10.92
CA GLN A 537 -3.31 46.67 -10.32
C GLN A 537 -3.84 45.25 -9.97
N GLY A 538 -3.03 44.20 -10.12
CA GLY A 538 -3.44 42.81 -9.85
C GLY A 538 -2.53 42.03 -8.90
N ILE A 539 -1.61 42.70 -8.21
CA ILE A 539 -0.73 42.06 -7.23
C ILE A 539 -1.50 41.76 -5.94
N LYS A 540 -1.34 40.52 -5.46
CA LYS A 540 -2.07 40.03 -4.27
C LYS A 540 -1.40 40.43 -2.95
N THR A 541 -0.09 40.63 -2.98
CA THR A 541 0.71 40.87 -1.78
C THR A 541 0.94 42.37 -1.59
N LYS A 542 0.78 42.87 -0.36
CA LYS A 542 1.11 44.26 -0.03
C LYS A 542 2.57 44.34 0.40
N TYR A 543 3.32 45.25 -0.21
CA TYR A 543 4.72 45.45 0.11
C TYR A 543 4.94 46.78 0.84
N ALA A 544 6.09 46.93 1.48
CA ALA A 544 6.53 48.24 1.95
C ALA A 544 6.75 49.17 0.74
N GLU A 545 6.61 50.47 0.92
CA GLU A 545 6.83 51.41 -0.20
C GLU A 545 8.31 51.48 -0.62
N LYS A 546 9.22 51.12 0.29
CA LYS A 546 10.67 51.25 0.11
C LYS A 546 11.45 50.13 0.79
N ASN A 547 12.64 49.83 0.28
CA ASN A 547 13.60 48.91 0.90
C ASN A 547 14.43 49.60 2.01
N ASP A 548 15.34 48.85 2.64
CA ASP A 548 16.22 49.36 3.71
C ASP A 548 17.21 50.44 3.21
N ASN A 549 17.52 50.44 1.91
CA ASN A 549 18.33 51.45 1.23
C ASN A 549 17.52 52.68 0.80
N ASN A 550 16.23 52.74 1.18
CA ASN A 550 15.28 53.82 0.84
C ASN A 550 14.96 53.94 -0.67
N GLU A 551 15.18 52.87 -1.43
CA GLU A 551 14.78 52.71 -2.84
C GLU A 551 13.33 52.28 -2.94
N THR A 552 12.65 52.69 -4.00
CA THR A 552 11.21 52.43 -4.20
C THR A 552 11.00 51.03 -4.77
N TYR A 553 10.05 50.28 -4.23
CA TYR A 553 9.67 48.99 -4.81
C TYR A 553 8.72 49.15 -5.99
N PHE A 554 9.00 48.38 -7.04
CA PHE A 554 8.17 48.19 -8.22
C PHE A 554 7.70 46.75 -8.27
N ALA A 555 6.40 46.55 -8.05
CA ALA A 555 5.83 45.23 -7.97
C ALA A 555 5.46 44.76 -9.40
N HIS A 556 6.09 43.68 -9.85
CA HIS A 556 6.19 43.21 -11.23
C HIS A 556 5.58 41.82 -11.41
N LYS A 557 4.86 41.60 -12.52
CA LYS A 557 4.29 40.30 -12.88
C LYS A 557 4.99 39.73 -14.11
N SER A 558 5.49 38.50 -13.99
CA SER A 558 6.09 37.78 -15.13
C SER A 558 5.07 37.43 -16.22
N ASN A 559 5.59 37.00 -17.37
CA ASN A 559 4.78 36.29 -18.36
C ASN A 559 4.19 35.01 -17.76
N ASN A 560 2.99 34.64 -18.24
CA ASN A 560 2.42 33.34 -17.86
C ASN A 560 3.19 32.24 -18.59
N ALA A 561 3.53 31.17 -17.88
CA ALA A 561 4.18 29.99 -18.43
C ALA A 561 3.30 28.75 -18.21
N ASP A 562 3.28 27.89 -19.24
CA ASP A 562 2.57 26.61 -19.22
C ASP A 562 3.56 25.47 -18.95
N LYS A 563 3.24 24.62 -17.99
CA LYS A 563 3.98 23.38 -17.71
C LYS A 563 3.01 22.22 -17.58
N SER A 564 3.39 21.08 -18.14
CA SER A 564 2.62 19.85 -18.03
C SER A 564 3.46 18.76 -17.36
N SER A 565 2.80 17.94 -16.55
CA SER A 565 3.39 16.72 -16.02
C SER A 565 3.72 15.73 -17.14
N SER A 566 4.52 14.71 -16.81
CA SER A 566 4.67 13.56 -17.67
C SER A 566 3.36 12.78 -17.80
N GLN A 567 3.12 12.17 -18.96
CA GLN A 567 1.96 11.31 -19.19
C GLN A 567 2.01 10.08 -18.28
N LEU A 568 0.99 9.91 -17.42
CA LEU A 568 0.84 8.72 -16.59
C LEU A 568 -0.23 7.78 -17.13
N TYR A 569 0.05 6.49 -17.06
CA TYR A 569 -0.86 5.44 -17.46
C TYR A 569 -1.22 4.58 -16.25
N ILE A 570 -2.41 3.99 -16.25
CA ILE A 570 -2.77 2.94 -15.28
C ILE A 570 -2.84 1.64 -16.06
N ASN A 571 -2.30 0.56 -15.53
CA ASN A 571 -2.39 -0.75 -16.15
C ASN A 571 -2.92 -1.83 -15.20
N LEU A 572 -4.24 -1.81 -14.95
CA LEU A 572 -4.90 -2.84 -14.15
C LEU A 572 -4.65 -4.23 -14.75
N THR A 573 -4.20 -5.17 -13.91
CA THR A 573 -4.00 -6.57 -14.30
C THR A 573 -5.12 -7.46 -13.79
N LEU A 574 -5.31 -8.64 -14.38
CA LEU A 574 -6.19 -9.68 -13.83
C LEU A 574 -5.36 -10.72 -13.09
N GLY A 575 -5.84 -11.09 -11.90
CA GLY A 575 -5.20 -12.08 -11.05
C GLY A 575 -5.80 -13.47 -11.23
N ASP A 576 -5.34 -14.41 -10.42
CA ASP A 576 -6.02 -15.69 -10.23
C ASP A 576 -7.20 -15.49 -9.27
N SER A 577 -8.34 -16.13 -9.54
CA SER A 577 -9.53 -16.11 -8.69
C SER A 577 -9.23 -16.41 -7.22
N ARG A 578 -10.02 -15.80 -6.32
CA ARG A 578 -9.91 -16.09 -4.88
C ARG A 578 -10.34 -17.51 -4.56
N LYS A 579 -9.54 -18.16 -3.72
CA LYS A 579 -9.67 -19.56 -3.31
C LYS A 579 -9.72 -19.71 -1.80
N LEU A 580 -10.41 -20.73 -1.35
CA LEU A 580 -10.39 -21.19 0.04
C LEU A 580 -10.04 -22.66 0.06
N SER A 581 -9.17 -23.09 0.97
CA SER A 581 -8.74 -24.48 1.07
C SER A 581 -8.52 -24.97 2.50
N GLY A 582 -8.55 -26.29 2.65
CA GLY A 582 -8.40 -26.98 3.91
C GLY A 582 -8.26 -28.47 3.70
N VAL A 583 -8.13 -29.19 4.82
CA VAL A 583 -7.89 -30.64 4.85
C VAL A 583 -8.90 -31.32 5.78
N VAL A 584 -9.36 -32.50 5.40
CA VAL A 584 -10.12 -33.40 6.29
C VAL A 584 -9.22 -34.58 6.68
N PHE A 585 -8.96 -34.74 7.97
CA PHE A 585 -7.93 -35.64 8.50
C PHE A 585 -8.44 -36.45 9.70
N GLU A 586 -7.78 -37.56 10.00
CA GLU A 586 -7.98 -38.29 11.26
C GLU A 586 -7.00 -37.77 12.32
N ASP A 587 -7.53 -37.31 13.45
CA ASP A 587 -6.80 -36.90 14.64
C ASP A 587 -6.27 -38.13 15.39
N THR A 588 -5.01 -38.08 15.84
CA THR A 588 -4.27 -39.24 16.38
C THR A 588 -4.17 -39.27 17.91
N ILE A 589 -3.81 -40.47 18.42
CA ILE A 589 -3.68 -40.76 19.85
C ILE A 589 -2.30 -40.31 20.37
N THR A 590 -2.26 -39.51 21.44
CA THR A 590 -1.08 -39.13 22.24
C THR A 590 -0.67 -40.20 23.27
N ASP A 591 0.61 -40.23 23.65
CA ASP A 591 1.18 -41.17 24.64
C ASP A 591 0.49 -41.11 26.03
N ASP A 592 0.05 -39.91 26.46
CA ASP A 592 -0.66 -39.73 27.74
C ASP A 592 -1.99 -40.49 27.79
N SER A 593 -2.63 -40.69 26.64
CA SER A 593 -3.90 -41.40 26.56
C SER A 593 -3.79 -42.91 26.61
N GLU A 594 -2.66 -43.47 26.16
CA GLU A 594 -2.38 -44.90 26.36
C GLU A 594 -2.30 -45.24 27.86
N THR A 595 -1.76 -44.32 28.68
CA THR A 595 -1.65 -44.52 30.13
C THR A 595 -2.99 -44.38 30.87
N GLN A 596 -3.94 -43.59 30.33
CA GLN A 596 -5.25 -43.34 30.95
C GLN A 596 -6.40 -44.21 30.36
N ASN A 597 -6.10 -45.03 29.35
CA ASN A 597 -7.08 -45.77 28.54
C ASN A 597 -8.19 -44.85 27.98
N THR A 598 -7.82 -43.64 27.55
CA THR A 598 -8.69 -42.67 26.88
C THR A 598 -8.27 -42.56 25.41
N LYS A 599 -9.13 -42.04 24.53
CA LYS A 599 -8.68 -41.52 23.23
C LYS A 599 -8.47 -40.01 23.37
N PRO A 600 -7.28 -39.46 23.09
CA PRO A 600 -7.04 -38.03 23.20
C PRO A 600 -7.52 -37.36 21.94
N GLU A 601 -7.80 -36.08 22.09
CA GLU A 601 -8.19 -35.20 21.01
C GLU A 601 -7.28 -33.98 21.13
N ILE A 602 -6.33 -33.82 20.20
CA ILE A 602 -5.47 -32.63 20.18
C ILE A 602 -6.08 -31.52 19.31
N GLY A 603 -7.05 -31.88 18.46
CA GLY A 603 -7.80 -30.94 17.63
C GLY A 603 -6.94 -30.26 16.58
N LYS A 604 -5.80 -30.86 16.21
CA LYS A 604 -4.79 -30.28 15.32
C LYS A 604 -4.17 -31.34 14.42
N LEU A 605 -3.95 -30.96 13.17
CA LEU A 605 -3.16 -31.70 12.21
C LEU A 605 -1.68 -31.72 12.62
N ASP A 606 -1.20 -32.88 13.06
CA ASP A 606 0.21 -33.15 13.39
C ASP A 606 0.94 -33.87 12.24
N ASP A 607 2.27 -33.76 12.18
CA ASP A 607 3.12 -34.41 11.16
C ASP A 607 3.05 -35.95 11.24
N ASN A 608 2.67 -36.49 12.41
CA ASN A 608 2.42 -37.91 12.62
C ASN A 608 1.06 -38.37 12.04
N GLU A 609 0.18 -37.44 11.70
CA GLU A 609 -1.15 -37.72 11.18
C GLU A 609 -1.09 -37.90 9.67
N SER A 610 -1.18 -39.16 9.24
CA SER A 610 -1.12 -39.54 7.83
C SER A 610 -2.47 -39.95 7.25
N ASN A 611 -3.48 -40.18 8.11
CA ASN A 611 -4.79 -40.61 7.66
C ASN A 611 -5.61 -39.42 7.12
N ARG A 612 -6.28 -39.61 5.98
CA ARG A 612 -6.99 -38.54 5.25
C ARG A 612 -8.34 -38.99 4.74
N ALA A 613 -9.35 -38.13 4.88
CA ALA A 613 -10.70 -38.45 4.44
C ALA A 613 -10.93 -38.03 2.98
N LYS A 614 -11.20 -38.99 2.12
CA LYS A 614 -11.51 -38.84 0.69
C LYS A 614 -13.02 -38.81 0.44
N ASN A 615 -13.44 -38.04 -0.58
CA ASN A 615 -14.82 -37.87 -1.03
C ASN A 615 -15.77 -37.21 -0.02
N VAL A 616 -15.26 -36.52 1.01
CA VAL A 616 -16.07 -35.69 1.91
C VAL A 616 -16.61 -34.50 1.12
N LYS A 617 -17.92 -34.30 1.12
CA LYS A 617 -18.54 -33.17 0.42
C LYS A 617 -18.31 -31.89 1.22
N VAL A 618 -17.94 -30.82 0.53
CA VAL A 618 -17.72 -29.50 1.14
C VAL A 618 -18.62 -28.47 0.45
N ASP A 619 -19.43 -27.77 1.25
CA ASP A 619 -20.34 -26.72 0.78
C ASP A 619 -19.98 -25.40 1.46
N LEU A 620 -19.90 -24.31 0.69
CA LEU A 620 -19.85 -22.94 1.17
C LEU A 620 -21.27 -22.39 1.28
N LEU A 621 -21.64 -21.85 2.43
CA LEU A 621 -22.98 -21.36 2.73
C LEU A 621 -22.98 -19.86 2.97
N ASN A 622 -24.08 -19.20 2.62
CA ASN A 622 -24.33 -17.80 2.96
C ASN A 622 -24.48 -17.60 4.48
N PRO A 623 -24.51 -16.35 5.00
CA PRO A 623 -24.63 -16.07 6.44
C PRO A 623 -25.88 -16.65 7.12
N ASN A 624 -26.89 -17.08 6.35
CA ASN A 624 -28.07 -17.76 6.89
C ASN A 624 -27.85 -19.26 7.19
N GLN A 625 -26.64 -19.78 6.95
CA GLN A 625 -26.21 -21.16 7.22
C GLN A 625 -27.06 -22.24 6.51
N LYS A 626 -27.85 -21.87 5.50
CA LYS A 626 -28.78 -22.76 4.79
C LYS A 626 -28.55 -22.75 3.30
N ASP A 627 -28.52 -21.55 2.73
CA ASP A 627 -28.42 -21.37 1.28
C ASP A 627 -26.97 -21.48 0.84
N LEU A 628 -26.76 -22.19 -0.27
CA LEU A 628 -25.44 -22.28 -0.88
C LEU A 628 -24.98 -20.90 -1.35
N ALA A 629 -23.73 -20.57 -1.03
CA ALA A 629 -23.07 -19.38 -1.54
C ALA A 629 -22.87 -19.51 -3.05
N LYS A 630 -23.06 -18.39 -3.76
CA LYS A 630 -22.84 -18.34 -5.20
C LYS A 630 -21.34 -18.20 -5.47
N LEU A 631 -20.79 -19.11 -6.26
CA LEU A 631 -19.39 -19.10 -6.68
C LEU A 631 -19.28 -18.57 -8.11
N TYR A 632 -18.29 -17.70 -8.33
CA TYR A 632 -18.06 -16.99 -9.58
C TYR A 632 -16.86 -17.59 -10.29
N TYR A 633 -17.06 -18.79 -10.85
CA TYR A 633 -16.05 -19.46 -11.65
C TYR A 633 -15.79 -18.72 -12.95
N VAL A 634 -14.52 -18.71 -13.34
CA VAL A 634 -14.12 -18.24 -14.66
C VAL A 634 -13.35 -19.35 -15.34
N GLU A 635 -13.97 -19.99 -16.33
CA GLU A 635 -13.33 -21.08 -17.07
C GLU A 635 -12.10 -20.55 -17.83
N LYS A 636 -10.95 -21.17 -17.56
CA LYS A 636 -9.74 -21.01 -18.38
C LYS A 636 -9.83 -22.01 -19.53
N SER A 637 -9.65 -21.55 -20.76
CA SER A 637 -9.43 -22.43 -21.92
C SER A 637 -8.13 -23.24 -21.75
N GLU A 638 -7.94 -24.29 -22.56
CA GLU A 638 -6.72 -25.12 -22.58
C GLU A 638 -5.42 -24.30 -22.75
N ASN A 639 -5.52 -23.09 -23.32
CA ASN A 639 -4.39 -22.18 -23.55
C ASN A 639 -4.26 -21.08 -22.48
N GLY A 640 -4.98 -21.19 -21.35
CA GLY A 640 -4.92 -20.24 -20.24
C GLY A 640 -5.74 -18.95 -20.42
N VAL A 641 -6.49 -18.82 -21.52
CA VAL A 641 -7.36 -17.65 -21.79
C VAL A 641 -8.62 -17.70 -20.93
N ILE A 642 -8.88 -16.63 -20.19
CA ILE A 642 -10.05 -16.46 -19.32
C ILE A 642 -11.31 -16.25 -20.18
N THR A 643 -12.37 -17.05 -19.99
CA THR A 643 -13.65 -16.89 -20.71
C THR A 643 -14.78 -16.54 -19.75
N LEU A 644 -15.38 -15.35 -19.94
CA LEU A 644 -16.45 -14.83 -19.06
C LEU A 644 -17.83 -15.46 -19.28
N ASP A 645 -18.02 -16.16 -20.40
CA ASP A 645 -19.32 -16.58 -20.92
C ASP A 645 -19.75 -17.97 -20.43
N LYS A 646 -18.84 -18.72 -19.80
CA LYS A 646 -19.18 -19.96 -19.11
C LYS A 646 -19.18 -19.72 -17.61
N ILE A 647 -20.17 -18.94 -17.19
CA ILE A 647 -20.59 -18.93 -15.80
C ILE A 647 -21.48 -20.15 -15.65
N THR A 648 -20.98 -21.19 -14.99
CA THR A 648 -21.88 -22.13 -14.33
C THR A 648 -22.12 -21.59 -12.93
N THR A 649 -23.19 -20.83 -12.76
CA THR A 649 -23.80 -20.67 -11.45
C THR A 649 -24.54 -21.97 -11.21
N THR A 650 -23.95 -22.90 -10.48
CA THR A 650 -24.67 -24.08 -10.07
C THR A 650 -25.32 -23.79 -8.73
N ASP A 651 -26.61 -24.08 -8.62
CA ASP A 651 -27.27 -24.25 -7.32
C ASP A 651 -26.73 -25.50 -6.59
N GLU A 652 -25.81 -26.24 -7.21
CA GLU A 652 -25.13 -27.42 -6.68
C GLU A 652 -23.61 -27.21 -6.68
N GLN A 653 -23.02 -26.97 -5.51
CA GLN A 653 -21.56 -27.04 -5.35
C GLN A 653 -21.13 -28.52 -5.34
N LYS A 654 -20.14 -28.86 -6.18
CA LYS A 654 -19.61 -30.24 -6.32
C LYS A 654 -18.14 -30.31 -5.87
N ILE A 655 -17.90 -29.90 -4.63
CA ILE A 655 -16.56 -29.86 -4.05
C ILE A 655 -16.41 -31.07 -3.12
N TYR A 656 -15.41 -31.90 -3.38
CA TYR A 656 -15.13 -33.11 -2.62
C TYR A 656 -13.65 -33.18 -2.29
N THR A 657 -13.32 -33.74 -1.12
CA THR A 657 -11.92 -33.96 -0.75
C THR A 657 -11.26 -35.02 -1.63
N ASN A 658 -9.99 -34.80 -1.99
CA ASN A 658 -9.19 -35.76 -2.73
C ASN A 658 -8.64 -36.87 -1.81
N ALA A 659 -7.80 -37.77 -2.34
CA ALA A 659 -7.19 -38.87 -1.56
C ALA A 659 -6.25 -38.39 -0.44
N LYS A 660 -5.78 -37.14 -0.49
CA LYS A 660 -5.00 -36.48 0.57
C LYS A 660 -5.88 -35.69 1.54
N GLY A 661 -7.20 -35.79 1.43
CA GLY A 661 -8.15 -35.05 2.27
C GLY A 661 -8.24 -33.56 1.93
N GLU A 662 -7.54 -33.10 0.90
CA GLU A 662 -7.49 -31.68 0.52
C GLU A 662 -8.73 -31.31 -0.32
N TYR A 663 -9.24 -30.10 -0.12
CA TYR A 663 -10.25 -29.50 -0.98
C TYR A 663 -9.91 -28.04 -1.29
N THR A 664 -10.50 -27.50 -2.36
CA THR A 664 -10.38 -26.09 -2.72
C THR A 664 -11.69 -25.58 -3.29
N ILE A 665 -12.15 -24.44 -2.78
CA ILE A 665 -13.29 -23.67 -3.28
C ILE A 665 -12.71 -22.51 -4.09
N ASP A 666 -13.10 -22.38 -5.36
CA ASP A 666 -12.63 -21.32 -6.26
C ASP A 666 -13.78 -20.38 -6.65
N GLY A 667 -13.47 -19.15 -7.04
CA GLY A 667 -14.45 -18.15 -7.49
C GLY A 667 -15.14 -17.40 -6.34
N LEU A 668 -14.45 -17.21 -5.22
CA LEU A 668 -15.00 -16.48 -4.07
C LEU A 668 -15.09 -14.97 -4.35
N VAL A 669 -16.07 -14.32 -3.73
CA VAL A 669 -16.19 -12.85 -3.62
C VAL A 669 -16.08 -12.46 -2.14
N PRO A 670 -15.71 -11.21 -1.81
CA PRO A 670 -15.65 -10.78 -0.42
C PRO A 670 -17.03 -10.86 0.24
N GLY A 671 -17.07 -11.34 1.48
CA GLY A 671 -18.32 -11.56 2.20
C GLY A 671 -18.18 -12.50 3.40
N TYR A 672 -19.32 -12.75 4.04
CA TYR A 672 -19.41 -13.65 5.19
C TYR A 672 -19.99 -15.00 4.78
N TYR A 673 -19.40 -16.08 5.29
CA TYR A 673 -19.76 -17.44 4.90
C TYR A 673 -19.70 -18.43 6.07
N TYR A 674 -20.20 -19.64 5.86
CA TYR A 674 -19.92 -20.83 6.66
C TYR A 674 -19.44 -21.96 5.75
N ILE A 675 -18.61 -22.87 6.26
CA ILE A 675 -18.24 -24.09 5.54
C ILE A 675 -18.95 -25.26 6.21
N ARG A 676 -19.61 -26.09 5.39
CA ARG A 676 -20.26 -27.33 5.80
C ARG A 676 -19.52 -28.52 5.18
N PHE A 677 -19.13 -29.46 6.02
CA PHE A 677 -18.61 -30.75 5.62
C PHE A 677 -19.69 -31.81 5.80
N THR A 678 -19.92 -32.66 4.79
CA THR A 678 -20.89 -33.77 4.88
C THR A 678 -20.17 -35.11 4.70
N TYR A 679 -20.27 -35.97 5.71
CA TYR A 679 -19.64 -37.29 5.75
C TYR A 679 -20.45 -38.27 6.61
N GLY A 680 -20.05 -39.55 6.58
CA GLY A 680 -20.50 -40.55 7.55
C GLY A 680 -21.41 -41.63 6.97
N ASP A 681 -21.64 -41.56 5.66
CA ASP A 681 -22.49 -42.50 4.96
C ASP A 681 -21.70 -43.72 4.42
N GLY A 682 -20.37 -43.73 4.56
CA GLY A 682 -19.51 -44.83 4.09
C GLY A 682 -19.25 -44.83 2.59
N SER A 683 -19.86 -43.94 1.82
CA SER A 683 -19.40 -43.62 0.46
C SER A 683 -18.08 -42.83 0.49
N GLN A 684 -17.83 -42.10 1.57
CA GLN A 684 -16.52 -41.49 1.87
C GLN A 684 -15.56 -42.54 2.44
N LYS A 685 -14.25 -42.32 2.25
CA LYS A 685 -13.20 -43.25 2.69
C LYS A 685 -12.17 -42.53 3.56
N MET A 686 -11.78 -43.15 4.66
CA MET A 686 -10.55 -42.81 5.37
C MET A 686 -9.40 -43.58 4.72
N ILE A 687 -8.41 -42.86 4.21
CA ILE A 687 -7.17 -43.42 3.66
C ILE A 687 -6.19 -43.53 4.81
N ASP A 688 -5.72 -44.74 5.11
CA ASP A 688 -4.72 -44.94 6.17
C ASP A 688 -3.28 -44.70 5.68
N THR A 689 -2.32 -44.82 6.61
CA THR A 689 -0.88 -44.64 6.35
C THR A 689 -0.29 -45.59 5.31
N ASN A 690 -0.95 -46.74 5.07
CA ASN A 690 -0.56 -47.74 4.08
C ASN A 690 -1.32 -47.58 2.76
N GLY A 691 -2.19 -46.57 2.64
CA GLY A 691 -3.04 -46.32 1.48
C GLY A 691 -4.28 -47.21 1.41
N GLN A 692 -4.65 -47.91 2.49
CA GLN A 692 -5.87 -48.70 2.57
C GLN A 692 -7.09 -47.79 2.70
N GLU A 693 -8.14 -48.06 1.91
CA GLU A 693 -9.42 -47.36 2.03
C GLU A 693 -10.30 -48.04 3.08
N ILE A 694 -10.70 -47.30 4.11
CA ILE A 694 -11.61 -47.70 5.19
C ILE A 694 -12.90 -46.90 5.04
N ASP A 695 -14.06 -47.53 5.18
CA ASP A 695 -15.35 -46.82 5.11
C ASP A 695 -15.44 -45.75 6.21
N LEU A 696 -15.62 -44.49 5.80
CA LEU A 696 -15.83 -43.37 6.71
C LEU A 696 -17.31 -43.29 7.08
N THR A 697 -17.65 -43.82 8.25
CA THR A 697 -19.03 -43.86 8.73
C THR A 697 -19.22 -43.04 10.01
N SER A 698 -20.38 -42.42 10.16
CA SER A 698 -20.75 -41.63 11.34
C SER A 698 -20.83 -42.48 12.62
N LYS A 699 -20.97 -43.80 12.48
CA LYS A 699 -20.89 -44.74 13.59
C LYS A 699 -19.47 -44.94 14.13
N ASP A 700 -18.45 -44.84 13.28
CA ASP A 700 -17.06 -45.12 13.64
C ASP A 700 -16.28 -43.83 13.88
N TYR A 701 -16.73 -42.70 13.32
CA TYR A 701 -16.02 -41.41 13.36
C TYR A 701 -16.92 -40.26 13.84
N ARG A 702 -16.31 -39.25 14.47
CA ARG A 702 -16.92 -37.94 14.82
C ARG A 702 -15.95 -36.80 14.59
N SER A 703 -16.42 -35.56 14.56
CA SER A 703 -15.51 -34.41 14.62
C SER A 703 -14.69 -34.43 15.91
N THR A 704 -13.41 -34.08 15.83
CA THR A 704 -12.54 -33.83 17.00
C THR A 704 -12.90 -32.50 17.67
N ILE A 705 -12.43 -32.28 18.90
CA ILE A 705 -12.60 -30.99 19.61
C ILE A 705 -11.82 -29.85 18.95
N ILE A 706 -12.25 -28.65 19.30
CA ILE A 706 -11.61 -27.39 18.94
C ILE A 706 -10.73 -26.95 20.10
N THR A 707 -9.42 -26.82 19.84
CA THR A 707 -8.44 -26.44 20.87
C THR A 707 -8.00 -24.97 20.81
N ASN A 708 -8.16 -24.29 19.67
CA ASN A 708 -7.80 -22.86 19.55
C ASN A 708 -8.89 -21.93 20.10
N GLU A 709 -8.49 -21.01 20.97
CA GLU A 709 -9.41 -20.09 21.68
C GLU A 709 -10.19 -19.13 20.75
N TYR A 710 -9.61 -18.69 19.63
CA TYR A 710 -10.32 -17.82 18.68
C TYR A 710 -11.45 -18.57 17.97
N ILE A 711 -11.21 -19.84 17.60
CA ILE A 711 -12.24 -20.70 17.01
C ILE A 711 -13.32 -21.01 18.04
N LYS A 712 -12.95 -21.35 19.29
CA LYS A 712 -13.90 -21.60 20.39
C LYS A 712 -14.85 -20.41 20.57
N LYS A 713 -14.29 -19.22 20.74
CA LYS A 713 -15.07 -17.97 20.90
C LYS A 713 -15.99 -17.73 19.72
N ALA A 714 -15.52 -17.95 18.48
CA ALA A 714 -16.33 -17.77 17.28
C ALA A 714 -17.46 -18.81 17.15
N LEU A 715 -17.28 -20.03 17.65
CA LEU A 715 -18.31 -21.08 17.69
C LEU A 715 -19.36 -20.87 18.79
N GLU A 716 -18.95 -20.29 19.93
CA GLU A 716 -19.86 -20.01 21.06
C GLU A 716 -20.78 -18.81 20.79
N GLU A 717 -20.41 -17.91 19.87
CA GLU A 717 -21.20 -16.72 19.53
C GLU A 717 -22.43 -17.07 18.68
N LYS A 718 -23.62 -16.81 19.22
CA LYS A 718 -24.92 -17.14 18.60
C LYS A 718 -25.59 -15.92 17.97
N ASN A 719 -25.14 -14.71 18.32
CA ASN A 719 -25.64 -13.47 17.73
C ASN A 719 -24.90 -13.20 16.41
N ILE A 720 -25.65 -13.00 15.33
CA ILE A 720 -25.08 -12.83 13.99
C ILE A 720 -24.22 -11.57 13.86
N ASP A 721 -24.61 -10.47 14.50
CA ASP A 721 -23.88 -9.20 14.44
C ASP A 721 -22.56 -9.27 15.22
N GLU A 722 -22.55 -9.97 16.36
CA GLU A 722 -21.32 -10.21 17.11
C GLU A 722 -20.42 -11.24 16.41
N ALA A 723 -21.01 -12.28 15.79
CA ALA A 723 -20.28 -13.26 14.99
C ALA A 723 -19.55 -12.59 13.81
N MET A 724 -20.19 -11.64 13.13
CA MET A 724 -19.57 -10.87 12.05
C MET A 724 -18.32 -10.11 12.52
N LYS A 725 -18.31 -9.55 13.74
CA LYS A 725 -17.15 -8.82 14.28
C LYS A 725 -15.93 -9.71 14.54
N ILE A 726 -16.15 -11.01 14.78
CA ILE A 726 -15.09 -11.99 15.08
C ILE A 726 -14.88 -13.01 13.95
N ALA A 727 -15.54 -12.84 12.79
CA ALA A 727 -15.49 -13.76 11.66
C ALA A 727 -14.11 -13.86 10.98
N ASN A 728 -13.17 -12.98 11.33
CA ASN A 728 -11.77 -13.02 10.93
C ASN A 728 -10.89 -13.88 11.87
N TRP A 729 -11.49 -14.71 12.75
CA TRP A 729 -10.79 -15.56 13.71
C TRP A 729 -9.65 -16.40 13.10
N TYR A 730 -9.78 -16.84 11.84
CA TYR A 730 -8.79 -17.67 11.15
C TYR A 730 -7.46 -16.92 10.90
N LYS A 731 -7.50 -15.58 10.85
CA LYS A 731 -6.30 -14.73 10.72
C LYS A 731 -5.51 -14.63 12.02
N GLN A 732 -6.17 -14.88 13.15
CA GLN A 732 -5.62 -14.79 14.50
C GLN A 732 -5.00 -16.11 15.00
N MET A 733 -5.14 -17.19 14.22
CA MET A 733 -4.56 -18.49 14.58
C MET A 733 -3.03 -18.46 14.47
N ASP A 734 -2.38 -19.08 15.45
CA ASP A 734 -0.93 -19.29 15.49
C ASP A 734 -0.45 -20.33 14.46
N SER A 735 -1.34 -21.22 14.02
CA SER A 735 -1.09 -22.22 12.98
C SER A 735 -2.34 -22.47 12.14
N ARG A 736 -2.18 -22.97 10.90
CA ARG A 736 -3.28 -23.34 9.99
C ARG A 736 -3.69 -24.82 10.11
N ASN A 737 -3.18 -25.52 11.13
CA ASN A 737 -3.38 -26.97 11.30
C ASN A 737 -4.56 -27.33 12.19
N TYR A 738 -5.23 -26.39 12.85
CA TYR A 738 -6.36 -26.69 13.73
C TYR A 738 -7.55 -27.28 12.98
N SER A 739 -8.29 -28.18 13.63
CA SER A 739 -9.68 -28.45 13.25
C SER A 739 -10.50 -27.18 13.50
N THR A 740 -11.35 -26.80 12.54
CA THR A 740 -12.14 -25.58 12.61
C THR A 740 -13.64 -25.82 12.57
N ALA A 741 -14.07 -27.07 12.37
CA ALA A 741 -15.47 -27.46 12.26
C ALA A 741 -15.87 -28.52 13.28
N VAL A 742 -17.11 -28.44 13.75
CA VAL A 742 -17.72 -29.39 14.70
C VAL A 742 -19.01 -29.98 14.15
N ASP A 743 -19.27 -31.24 14.46
CA ASP A 743 -20.50 -31.94 14.09
C ASP A 743 -21.76 -31.22 14.60
N ASP A 744 -22.83 -31.29 13.82
CA ASP A 744 -24.18 -30.95 14.26
C ASP A 744 -24.66 -31.96 15.31
N LEU A 745 -24.60 -31.55 16.57
CA LEU A 745 -24.97 -32.37 17.71
C LEU A 745 -26.44 -32.81 17.70
N ALA A 746 -27.34 -32.05 17.05
CA ALA A 746 -28.74 -32.46 16.94
C ALA A 746 -28.89 -33.66 15.99
N LEU A 747 -28.17 -33.66 14.87
CA LEU A 747 -28.09 -34.82 13.97
C LEU A 747 -27.40 -35.99 14.67
N ARG A 748 -26.35 -35.73 15.44
CA ARG A 748 -25.66 -36.77 16.23
C ARG A 748 -26.59 -37.45 17.22
N HIS A 749 -27.41 -36.67 17.93
CA HIS A 749 -28.35 -37.19 18.91
C HIS A 749 -29.45 -38.06 18.28
N GLN A 750 -29.86 -37.78 17.04
CA GLN A 750 -30.82 -38.63 16.31
C GLN A 750 -30.27 -40.05 16.02
N ILE A 751 -28.95 -40.22 16.08
CA ILE A 751 -28.25 -41.50 15.87
C ILE A 751 -28.20 -42.31 17.19
N ASP A 752 -28.62 -41.75 18.33
CA ASP A 752 -28.51 -42.40 19.64
C ASP A 752 -29.71 -43.26 20.06
N GLY A 753 -29.40 -44.38 20.71
CA GLY A 753 -30.37 -45.27 21.37
C GLY A 753 -30.65 -46.60 20.67
N TYR A 754 -29.72 -47.09 19.86
CA TYR A 754 -29.78 -48.43 19.28
C TYR A 754 -29.38 -49.53 20.28
N ILE A 755 -29.96 -50.71 20.13
CA ILE A 755 -29.62 -51.97 20.80
C ILE A 755 -28.74 -52.79 19.85
N TYR A 756 -27.65 -53.35 20.37
CA TYR A 756 -26.67 -54.06 19.55
C TYR A 756 -26.67 -55.55 19.89
N THR A 757 -26.64 -56.38 18.85
CA THR A 757 -26.54 -57.83 18.94
C THR A 757 -25.30 -58.32 18.18
N GLU A 758 -24.92 -59.59 18.34
CA GLU A 758 -23.73 -60.18 17.67
C GLU A 758 -23.69 -59.96 16.14
N GLU A 759 -24.85 -59.82 15.49
CA GLU A 759 -24.94 -59.73 14.02
C GLU A 759 -25.69 -58.49 13.51
N LYS A 760 -26.50 -57.85 14.36
CA LYS A 760 -27.52 -56.87 13.93
C LYS A 760 -27.63 -55.69 14.91
N VAL A 761 -28.03 -54.53 14.39
CA VAL A 761 -28.41 -53.36 15.18
C VAL A 761 -29.95 -53.27 15.20
N LYS A 762 -30.54 -52.92 16.34
CA LYS A 762 -31.98 -52.76 16.52
C LYS A 762 -32.29 -51.37 17.09
N ASP A 763 -33.40 -50.76 16.70
CA ASP A 763 -33.85 -49.50 17.30
C ASP A 763 -34.37 -49.69 18.74
N LYS A 764 -34.81 -48.58 19.36
CA LYS A 764 -35.39 -48.53 20.71
C LYS A 764 -36.61 -49.45 20.87
N ASP A 765 -37.29 -49.76 19.76
CA ASP A 765 -38.48 -50.60 19.68
C ASP A 765 -38.15 -52.06 19.33
N GLY A 766 -36.85 -52.42 19.24
CA GLY A 766 -36.38 -53.78 19.01
C GLY A 766 -36.44 -54.24 17.56
N LYS A 767 -36.68 -53.34 16.61
CA LYS A 767 -36.74 -53.66 15.17
C LYS A 767 -35.35 -53.63 14.57
N GLU A 768 -35.01 -54.66 13.80
CA GLU A 768 -33.75 -54.75 13.07
C GLU A 768 -33.59 -53.59 12.09
N VAL A 769 -32.45 -52.91 12.18
CA VAL A 769 -32.02 -51.86 11.28
C VAL A 769 -30.74 -52.32 10.59
N SER A 770 -30.85 -52.68 9.31
CA SER A 770 -29.69 -52.97 8.45
C SER A 770 -28.87 -51.71 8.15
N LYS A 771 -29.53 -50.54 8.24
CA LYS A 771 -28.97 -49.18 8.19
C LYS A 771 -29.85 -48.28 9.07
N ILE A 772 -29.23 -47.30 9.74
CA ILE A 772 -29.91 -46.42 10.70
C ILE A 772 -30.82 -45.44 9.96
N LYS A 773 -32.09 -45.38 10.39
CA LYS A 773 -33.13 -44.52 9.81
C LYS A 773 -33.15 -43.19 10.55
N VAL A 774 -33.11 -42.09 9.81
CA VAL A 774 -33.36 -40.74 10.35
C VAL A 774 -34.73 -40.27 9.87
N THR A 775 -35.54 -39.85 10.83
CA THR A 775 -36.85 -39.26 10.59
C THR A 775 -36.70 -37.74 10.58
N ASP A 776 -37.20 -37.06 9.55
CA ASP A 776 -37.19 -35.60 9.52
C ASP A 776 -38.13 -34.99 10.60
N LYS A 777 -38.07 -33.66 10.78
CA LYS A 777 -38.90 -32.93 11.77
C LYS A 777 -40.41 -33.10 11.54
N ASP A 778 -40.81 -33.57 10.36
CA ASP A 778 -42.20 -33.78 9.95
C ASP A 778 -42.63 -35.26 10.04
N GLY A 779 -41.75 -36.16 10.51
CA GLY A 779 -42.07 -37.57 10.71
C GLY A 779 -41.82 -38.48 9.50
N ASN A 780 -41.18 -38.01 8.43
CA ASN A 780 -40.93 -38.81 7.24
C ASN A 780 -39.56 -39.52 7.30
N VAL A 781 -39.54 -40.80 6.90
CA VAL A 781 -38.31 -41.60 6.77
C VAL A 781 -37.69 -41.34 5.40
N LYS A 782 -36.50 -40.73 5.35
CA LYS A 782 -35.67 -40.61 4.13
C LYS A 782 -34.51 -41.61 4.18
N GLU A 783 -33.97 -41.91 3.00
CA GLU A 783 -33.15 -43.08 2.68
C GLU A 783 -32.09 -43.52 3.70
N ASP A 784 -31.84 -44.82 3.64
CA ASP A 784 -30.64 -45.52 4.10
C ASP A 784 -29.37 -44.68 3.92
N ILE A 785 -28.58 -44.56 5.00
CA ILE A 785 -27.18 -44.08 5.11
C ILE A 785 -27.01 -42.67 5.79
N MET A 786 -26.33 -42.65 6.95
CA MET A 786 -26.23 -41.53 7.91
C MET A 786 -25.16 -40.47 7.58
N ASN A 787 -25.52 -39.45 6.82
CA ASN A 787 -24.69 -38.25 6.68
C ASN A 787 -24.83 -37.32 7.90
N ILE A 788 -23.70 -36.93 8.48
CA ILE A 788 -23.58 -35.85 9.47
C ILE A 788 -23.00 -34.63 8.78
N ASN A 789 -23.44 -33.45 9.22
CA ASN A 789 -22.87 -32.18 8.81
C ASN A 789 -21.99 -31.63 9.93
N SER A 790 -20.78 -31.19 9.59
CA SER A 790 -19.92 -30.40 10.49
C SER A 790 -19.79 -28.99 9.96
N TYR A 791 -19.81 -28.00 10.84
CA TYR A 791 -19.79 -26.58 10.48
C TYR A 791 -18.62 -25.86 11.11
N THR A 792 -17.98 -24.98 10.34
CA THR A 792 -17.10 -23.94 10.89
C THR A 792 -17.92 -22.87 11.61
N PRO A 793 -17.33 -22.03 12.45
CA PRO A 793 -17.93 -20.73 12.77
C PRO A 793 -17.99 -19.82 11.53
N MET A 794 -18.66 -18.67 11.64
CA MET A 794 -18.75 -17.70 10.54
C MET A 794 -17.36 -17.24 10.11
N ILE A 795 -17.11 -17.16 8.80
CA ILE A 795 -15.85 -16.70 8.22
C ILE A 795 -16.08 -15.43 7.41
N SER A 796 -15.18 -14.45 7.55
CA SER A 796 -15.16 -13.24 6.74
C SER A 796 -14.04 -13.34 5.71
N ILE A 797 -14.41 -13.38 4.43
CA ILE A 797 -13.47 -13.39 3.31
C ILE A 797 -13.34 -11.95 2.82
N SER A 798 -12.17 -11.36 3.02
CA SER A 798 -11.83 -10.00 2.59
C SER A 798 -11.39 -9.96 1.12
N ILE A 799 -11.08 -8.76 0.60
CA ILE A 799 -10.54 -8.61 -0.75
C ILE A 799 -9.20 -9.35 -0.89
N GLU A 800 -8.34 -9.27 0.14
CA GLU A 800 -7.03 -9.93 0.24
C GLU A 800 -6.95 -10.75 1.55
N ASP A 801 -6.20 -11.85 1.58
CA ASP A 801 -5.87 -12.59 2.82
C ASP A 801 -4.70 -11.92 3.55
N ASP A 802 -5.01 -10.86 4.29
CA ASP A 802 -4.08 -10.13 5.15
C ASP A 802 -4.13 -10.62 6.62
N LYS A 803 -3.05 -10.38 7.37
CA LYS A 803 -3.01 -10.61 8.82
C LYS A 803 -2.97 -9.27 9.57
N ASP A 804 -3.60 -9.26 10.74
CA ASP A 804 -3.83 -8.09 11.62
C ASP A 804 -2.57 -7.39 12.16
N ASP A 805 -1.37 -7.93 11.97
CA ASP A 805 -0.15 -7.45 12.65
C ASP A 805 1.16 -7.41 11.82
N ILE A 806 1.09 -7.47 10.48
CA ILE A 806 2.33 -7.54 9.68
C ILE A 806 2.94 -6.14 9.49
N LYS A 807 3.88 -5.79 10.38
CA LYS A 807 4.65 -4.53 10.31
C LYS A 807 5.78 -4.54 9.27
N GLN A 808 6.15 -5.68 8.71
CA GLN A 808 7.17 -5.77 7.65
C GLN A 808 7.01 -7.07 6.87
N THR A 809 6.88 -6.98 5.55
CA THR A 809 7.09 -8.13 4.65
C THR A 809 7.54 -7.73 3.25
N THR A 810 8.08 -8.73 2.54
CA THR A 810 8.53 -8.66 1.15
C THR A 810 7.35 -8.72 0.17
N GLU A 811 7.55 -8.35 -1.10
CA GLU A 811 6.52 -8.33 -2.17
C GLU A 811 5.72 -9.65 -2.32
N GLN A 812 6.28 -10.80 -1.92
CA GLN A 812 5.62 -12.10 -2.00
C GLN A 812 4.61 -12.38 -0.87
N ASP A 813 4.78 -11.78 0.31
CA ASP A 813 3.92 -12.07 1.46
C ASP A 813 2.59 -11.28 1.43
N VAL A 814 2.51 -10.28 0.55
CA VAL A 814 1.39 -9.33 0.41
C VAL A 814 0.24 -9.91 -0.43
N LYS A 815 0.52 -10.97 -1.21
CA LYS A 815 -0.43 -11.55 -2.18
C LYS A 815 -0.87 -12.93 -1.72
N GLN A 816 -2.02 -13.02 -1.07
CA GLN A 816 -2.69 -14.28 -0.82
C GLN A 816 -4.14 -14.18 -1.30
N ASN A 817 -4.36 -14.63 -2.53
CA ASN A 817 -5.69 -14.89 -3.05
C ASN A 817 -6.22 -16.26 -2.59
N GLU A 818 -5.53 -16.92 -1.67
CA GLU A 818 -5.84 -18.24 -1.17
C GLU A 818 -5.94 -18.24 0.36
N PHE A 819 -7.16 -18.36 0.88
CA PHE A 819 -7.46 -18.45 2.30
C PHE A 819 -7.33 -19.91 2.76
N LYS A 820 -6.38 -20.21 3.63
CA LYS A 820 -6.07 -21.59 4.08
C LYS A 820 -6.37 -21.82 5.55
N GLY A 821 -6.51 -23.09 5.92
CA GLY A 821 -6.59 -23.54 7.31
C GLY A 821 -8.01 -23.82 7.79
N PHE A 822 -8.94 -24.06 6.87
CA PHE A 822 -10.31 -24.44 7.18
C PHE A 822 -10.44 -25.96 7.21
N ASN A 823 -9.98 -26.60 8.29
CA ASN A 823 -9.87 -28.05 8.34
C ASN A 823 -11.03 -28.70 9.13
N LEU A 824 -11.31 -29.97 8.85
CA LEU A 824 -12.14 -30.82 9.70
C LEU A 824 -11.29 -31.98 10.21
N GLY A 825 -11.00 -31.97 11.51
CA GLY A 825 -10.42 -33.12 12.19
C GLY A 825 -11.50 -34.12 12.59
N LEU A 826 -11.26 -35.39 12.35
CA LEU A 826 -12.14 -36.50 12.69
C LEU A 826 -11.43 -37.43 13.67
N ILE A 827 -12.12 -37.91 14.69
CA ILE A 827 -11.60 -38.94 15.58
C ILE A 827 -12.40 -40.22 15.45
N LYS A 828 -11.69 -41.35 15.42
CA LYS A 828 -12.30 -42.68 15.49
C LYS A 828 -12.80 -42.95 16.91
N GLN A 829 -14.04 -43.38 17.04
CA GLN A 829 -14.64 -43.72 18.33
C GLN A 829 -13.96 -44.95 18.98
N PRO A 830 -13.97 -45.05 20.33
CA PRO A 830 -13.38 -46.17 21.04
C PRO A 830 -14.12 -47.49 20.77
N ASP A 831 -13.37 -48.58 20.68
CA ASP A 831 -13.96 -49.91 20.59
C ASP A 831 -14.61 -50.29 21.92
N THR A 832 -15.78 -50.91 21.86
CA THR A 832 -16.46 -51.48 23.03
C THR A 832 -16.01 -52.92 23.24
N THR A 833 -15.34 -53.20 24.37
CA THR A 833 -14.83 -54.54 24.70
C THR A 833 -15.45 -55.03 25.99
N ILE A 834 -16.20 -56.14 25.90
CA ILE A 834 -16.81 -56.80 27.05
C ILE A 834 -16.20 -58.20 27.19
N ILE A 835 -15.63 -58.49 28.35
CA ILE A 835 -15.08 -59.81 28.67
C ILE A 835 -16.05 -60.57 29.56
N THR A 836 -16.44 -61.77 29.12
CA THR A 836 -17.20 -62.71 29.95
C THR A 836 -16.25 -63.75 30.52
N ASN A 837 -16.14 -63.78 31.85
CA ASN A 837 -15.41 -64.81 32.56
C ASN A 837 -16.39 -65.76 33.25
N LYS A 838 -16.09 -67.04 33.23
CA LYS A 838 -16.89 -68.09 33.87
C LYS A 838 -15.98 -69.07 34.59
N LYS A 839 -16.35 -69.47 35.79
CA LYS A 839 -15.60 -70.44 36.60
C LYS A 839 -16.53 -71.30 37.47
N ILE A 840 -16.05 -72.48 37.84
CA ILE A 840 -16.68 -73.41 38.79
C ILE A 840 -16.18 -73.05 40.18
N THR A 841 -17.08 -72.69 41.10
CA THR A 841 -16.75 -72.25 42.46
C THR A 841 -17.00 -73.32 43.51
N ASN A 842 -17.89 -74.27 43.24
CA ASN A 842 -18.15 -75.40 44.12
C ASN A 842 -18.63 -76.62 43.31
N VAL A 843 -18.14 -77.80 43.71
CA VAL A 843 -18.54 -79.10 43.17
C VAL A 843 -19.07 -79.93 44.33
N LYS A 844 -20.36 -80.28 44.28
CA LYS A 844 -21.00 -81.13 45.29
C LYS A 844 -21.46 -82.45 44.67
N PHE A 845 -21.03 -83.57 45.25
CA PHE A 845 -21.36 -84.92 44.78
C PHE A 845 -22.10 -85.68 45.87
N THR A 846 -23.28 -86.19 45.55
CA THR A 846 -24.15 -86.95 46.45
C THR A 846 -24.40 -88.33 45.86
N ASN A 847 -24.06 -89.38 46.61
CA ASN A 847 -24.15 -90.76 46.12
C ASN A 847 -25.61 -91.26 46.00
N GLN A 848 -25.80 -92.47 45.45
CA GLN A 848 -27.12 -93.12 45.29
C GLN A 848 -27.95 -93.22 46.59
N VAL A 849 -27.29 -93.28 47.76
CA VAL A 849 -27.96 -93.37 49.08
C VAL A 849 -28.24 -92.00 49.70
N GLY A 850 -28.02 -90.90 48.95
CA GLY A 850 -28.34 -89.54 49.36
C GLY A 850 -27.31 -88.88 50.28
N THR A 851 -26.13 -89.48 50.46
CA THR A 851 -25.04 -88.91 51.29
C THR A 851 -24.13 -88.04 50.44
N THR A 852 -23.93 -86.77 50.82
CA THR A 852 -22.94 -85.89 50.18
C THR A 852 -21.53 -86.34 50.55
N LEU A 853 -20.76 -86.76 49.54
CA LEU A 853 -19.38 -87.25 49.69
C LEU A 853 -18.36 -86.14 49.41
N VAL A 854 -18.70 -85.21 48.52
CA VAL A 854 -17.83 -84.10 48.13
C VAL A 854 -18.66 -82.83 48.13
N SER A 855 -18.09 -81.74 48.64
CA SER A 855 -18.61 -80.37 48.51
C SER A 855 -17.43 -79.42 48.63
N GLU A 856 -16.66 -79.31 47.57
CA GLU A 856 -15.35 -78.66 47.58
C GLU A 856 -15.23 -77.63 46.47
N ASN A 857 -14.47 -76.56 46.72
CA ASN A 857 -14.07 -75.58 45.71
C ASN A 857 -12.86 -76.12 44.93
N PRO A 858 -12.92 -76.25 43.59
CA PRO A 858 -11.83 -76.81 42.79
C PRO A 858 -10.49 -76.04 42.89
N ALA A 859 -10.53 -74.74 43.23
CA ALA A 859 -9.34 -73.90 43.37
C ALA A 859 -8.73 -73.90 44.79
N SER A 860 -9.38 -74.55 45.76
CA SER A 860 -8.89 -74.63 47.13
C SER A 860 -7.75 -75.65 47.26
N LYS A 861 -6.65 -75.26 47.92
CA LYS A 861 -5.53 -76.16 48.24
C LYS A 861 -5.89 -77.26 49.28
N GLN A 862 -7.07 -77.17 49.89
CA GLN A 862 -7.56 -78.13 50.88
C GLN A 862 -8.53 -79.17 50.28
N SER A 863 -8.86 -79.07 49.00
CA SER A 863 -9.77 -80.01 48.33
C SER A 863 -9.09 -81.37 48.14
N THR A 864 -9.82 -82.44 48.46
CA THR A 864 -9.29 -83.81 48.45
C THR A 864 -9.74 -84.57 47.20
N TYR A 865 -10.96 -84.32 46.73
CA TYR A 865 -11.58 -85.06 45.63
C TYR A 865 -11.70 -84.22 44.35
N VAL A 866 -11.67 -82.90 44.48
CA VAL A 866 -11.83 -81.97 43.36
C VAL A 866 -10.51 -81.25 43.10
N THR A 867 -10.06 -81.24 41.85
CA THR A 867 -8.79 -80.61 41.46
C THR A 867 -9.00 -79.69 40.26
N ALA A 868 -8.53 -78.45 40.34
CA ALA A 868 -8.38 -77.56 39.18
C ALA A 868 -7.34 -78.11 38.18
N LEU A 869 -7.70 -78.12 36.91
CA LEU A 869 -6.89 -78.54 35.76
C LEU A 869 -6.25 -77.36 35.02
N ASP A 870 -6.62 -76.14 35.37
CA ASP A 870 -6.02 -74.90 34.90
C ASP A 870 -5.09 -74.28 35.96
N THR A 871 -4.27 -73.31 35.54
CA THR A 871 -3.45 -72.53 36.47
C THR A 871 -4.36 -71.74 37.40
N VAL A 872 -4.34 -72.04 38.69
CA VAL A 872 -5.15 -71.34 39.70
C VAL A 872 -4.58 -69.94 39.92
N VAL A 873 -5.19 -68.95 39.28
CA VAL A 873 -4.87 -67.52 39.44
C VAL A 873 -5.73 -66.86 40.52
N ASP A 874 -6.93 -67.41 40.78
CA ASP A 874 -7.93 -66.93 41.74
C ASP A 874 -8.36 -68.11 42.64
N PRO A 875 -8.19 -68.04 43.98
CA PRO A 875 -8.52 -69.15 44.88
C PRO A 875 -10.03 -69.40 45.03
N THR A 876 -10.89 -68.60 44.40
CA THR A 876 -12.35 -68.70 44.55
C THR A 876 -13.03 -69.62 43.53
N GLY A 877 -12.34 -70.08 42.48
CA GLY A 877 -12.88 -71.04 41.51
C GLY A 877 -11.93 -71.31 40.34
N SER A 878 -12.31 -72.22 39.46
CA SER A 878 -11.46 -72.70 38.34
C SER A 878 -12.26 -72.84 37.04
N LYS A 879 -11.62 -72.61 35.88
CA LYS A 879 -12.27 -72.78 34.56
C LYS A 879 -12.39 -74.25 34.17
N ASN A 880 -11.38 -75.05 34.52
CA ASN A 880 -11.34 -76.48 34.21
C ASN A 880 -11.11 -77.27 35.48
N ALA A 881 -12.01 -78.17 35.85
CA ALA A 881 -11.88 -78.94 37.09
C ALA A 881 -12.18 -80.43 36.86
N LYS A 882 -11.61 -81.29 37.70
CA LYS A 882 -11.97 -82.72 37.75
C LYS A 882 -12.45 -83.13 39.14
N LEU A 883 -13.29 -84.15 39.16
CA LEU A 883 -13.67 -84.89 40.36
C LEU A 883 -13.15 -86.33 40.25
N GLU A 884 -12.37 -86.77 41.23
CA GLU A 884 -11.87 -88.14 41.33
C GLU A 884 -12.65 -88.90 42.40
N ILE A 885 -13.33 -89.98 41.99
CA ILE A 885 -14.13 -90.81 42.90
C ILE A 885 -14.14 -92.28 42.45
N GLU A 886 -14.37 -93.20 43.38
CA GLU A 886 -14.40 -94.63 43.11
C GLU A 886 -15.47 -94.97 42.03
N PRO A 887 -15.12 -95.76 40.98
CA PRO A 887 -16.02 -96.05 39.85
C PRO A 887 -17.40 -96.57 40.25
N GLU A 888 -17.46 -97.41 41.29
CA GLU A 888 -18.70 -98.00 41.79
C GLU A 888 -19.66 -96.97 42.41
N SER A 889 -19.15 -95.78 42.75
CA SER A 889 -19.92 -94.68 43.36
C SER A 889 -20.40 -93.62 42.36
N ILE A 890 -19.95 -93.67 41.09
CA ILE A 890 -20.22 -92.63 40.07
C ILE A 890 -21.68 -92.69 39.59
N TYR A 891 -22.12 -93.86 39.16
CA TYR A 891 -23.41 -94.02 38.50
C TYR A 891 -24.59 -93.89 39.49
N GLY A 892 -25.71 -93.33 39.07
CA GLY A 892 -26.90 -93.09 39.91
C GLY A 892 -26.72 -91.99 40.97
N SER A 893 -25.60 -91.27 40.95
CA SER A 893 -25.27 -90.18 41.88
C SER A 893 -25.67 -88.82 41.31
N ASN A 894 -25.91 -87.85 42.19
CA ASN A 894 -26.27 -86.48 41.82
C ASN A 894 -25.04 -85.56 41.96
N ILE A 895 -24.72 -84.83 40.89
CA ILE A 895 -23.68 -83.80 40.86
C ILE A 895 -24.35 -82.42 40.85
N GLU A 896 -23.94 -81.55 41.77
CA GLU A 896 -24.32 -80.14 41.80
C GLU A 896 -23.08 -79.28 41.51
N LEU A 897 -23.13 -78.48 40.45
CA LEU A 897 -22.05 -77.55 40.09
C LEU A 897 -22.53 -76.11 40.30
N THR A 898 -21.76 -75.35 41.08
CA THR A 898 -21.97 -73.91 41.23
C THR A 898 -21.04 -73.18 40.27
N TYR A 899 -21.63 -72.39 39.37
CA TYR A 899 -20.92 -71.54 38.43
C TYR A 899 -20.98 -70.08 38.91
N GLU A 900 -19.88 -69.35 38.74
CA GLU A 900 -19.84 -67.89 38.80
C GLU A 900 -19.55 -67.33 37.40
N ILE A 901 -20.39 -66.40 36.95
CA ILE A 901 -20.19 -65.65 35.71
C ILE A 901 -19.94 -64.20 36.09
N SER A 902 -18.84 -63.64 35.59
CA SER A 902 -18.52 -62.22 35.72
C SER A 902 -18.37 -61.57 34.35
N ILE A 903 -18.94 -60.38 34.21
CA ILE A 903 -18.82 -59.52 33.03
C ILE A 903 -17.96 -58.33 33.42
N GLU A 904 -16.97 -58.00 32.58
CA GLU A 904 -16.10 -56.85 32.75
C GLU A 904 -16.14 -55.95 31.51
N ASN A 905 -16.30 -54.64 31.72
CA ASN A 905 -16.19 -53.64 30.68
C ASN A 905 -14.73 -53.18 30.53
N GLN A 906 -14.04 -53.64 29.49
CA GLN A 906 -12.66 -53.25 29.16
C GLN A 906 -12.59 -52.25 28.00
N SER A 907 -13.70 -51.58 27.69
CA SER A 907 -13.70 -50.51 26.68
C SER A 907 -12.80 -49.36 27.12
N ALA A 908 -12.24 -48.60 26.17
CA ALA A 908 -11.59 -47.33 26.50
C ALA A 908 -12.60 -46.36 27.13
N LYS A 909 -12.12 -45.51 28.05
CA LYS A 909 -12.92 -44.48 28.69
C LYS A 909 -13.40 -43.47 27.65
N ASP A 910 -14.70 -43.19 27.70
CA ASP A 910 -15.41 -42.23 26.88
C ASP A 910 -16.44 -41.50 27.77
N PHE A 911 -16.94 -40.36 27.31
CA PHE A 911 -17.83 -39.52 28.10
C PHE A 911 -19.09 -39.11 27.34
N VAL A 912 -20.14 -38.85 28.11
CA VAL A 912 -21.47 -38.48 27.63
C VAL A 912 -21.99 -37.30 28.42
N GLU A 913 -22.78 -36.44 27.78
CA GLU A 913 -23.39 -35.26 28.40
C GLU A 913 -24.92 -35.42 28.40
N ASP A 914 -25.57 -34.81 29.40
CA ASP A 914 -27.04 -34.77 29.43
C ASP A 914 -27.53 -33.74 28.40
N VAL A 915 -28.41 -34.17 27.50
CA VAL A 915 -29.00 -33.32 26.45
C VAL A 915 -29.83 -32.16 26.99
N ASN A 916 -30.25 -32.23 28.25
CA ASN A 916 -31.00 -31.17 28.94
C ASN A 916 -30.08 -30.23 29.73
N ASP A 917 -28.77 -30.50 29.79
CA ASP A 917 -27.80 -29.62 30.44
C ASP A 917 -27.55 -28.37 29.59
N PRO A 918 -27.54 -27.15 30.17
CA PRO A 918 -27.16 -25.94 29.46
C PRO A 918 -25.77 -25.99 28.79
N HIS A 919 -24.87 -26.84 29.29
CA HIS A 919 -23.53 -27.10 28.79
C HIS A 919 -23.48 -28.26 27.77
N PHE A 920 -24.62 -28.77 27.31
CA PHE A 920 -24.66 -29.86 26.33
C PHE A 920 -23.82 -29.54 25.08
N GLY A 921 -22.84 -30.39 24.80
CA GLY A 921 -21.92 -30.27 23.68
C GLY A 921 -20.56 -29.68 24.03
N ASP A 922 -20.35 -29.19 25.25
CA ASP A 922 -19.09 -28.57 25.67
C ASP A 922 -17.94 -29.59 25.69
N TYR A 923 -18.19 -30.82 26.11
CA TYR A 923 -17.22 -31.91 26.00
C TYR A 923 -16.95 -32.26 24.53
N PHE A 924 -18.00 -32.47 23.72
CA PHE A 924 -17.85 -32.89 22.32
C PHE A 924 -17.17 -31.84 21.43
N LYS A 925 -17.37 -30.55 21.72
CA LYS A 925 -16.80 -29.45 20.94
C LYS A 925 -15.47 -28.96 21.48
N TYR A 926 -15.26 -28.99 22.80
CA TYR A 926 -14.15 -28.30 23.45
C TYR A 926 -13.36 -29.14 24.47
N GLY A 927 -13.80 -30.38 24.74
CA GLY A 927 -13.16 -31.27 25.71
C GLY A 927 -13.41 -30.88 27.17
N LYS A 928 -14.38 -30.00 27.46
CA LYS A 928 -14.68 -29.56 28.84
C LYS A 928 -15.43 -30.68 29.57
N SER A 929 -14.79 -31.32 30.56
CA SER A 929 -15.34 -32.50 31.24
C SER A 929 -16.16 -32.20 32.50
N GLU A 930 -16.44 -30.93 32.82
CA GLU A 930 -17.06 -30.52 34.09
C GLU A 930 -18.49 -31.06 34.28
N THR A 931 -19.23 -31.22 33.19
CA THR A 931 -20.62 -31.72 33.15
C THR A 931 -20.73 -33.11 32.51
N ALA A 932 -19.62 -33.65 31.98
CA ALA A 932 -19.57 -34.92 31.30
C ALA A 932 -19.47 -36.10 32.30
N LYS A 933 -20.13 -37.21 31.99
CA LYS A 933 -20.13 -38.44 32.80
C LYS A 933 -19.48 -39.57 32.04
N ALA A 934 -18.82 -40.49 32.76
CA ALA A 934 -18.24 -41.67 32.14
C ALA A 934 -19.34 -42.52 31.47
N LYS A 935 -19.10 -42.88 30.21
CA LYS A 935 -20.02 -43.68 29.40
C LYS A 935 -20.14 -45.08 29.98
N LYS A 936 -21.37 -45.57 30.15
CA LYS A 936 -21.64 -46.92 30.66
C LYS A 936 -22.12 -47.85 29.56
N VAL A 937 -21.82 -49.14 29.75
CA VAL A 937 -22.30 -50.24 28.92
C VAL A 937 -23.20 -51.13 29.76
N THR A 938 -24.40 -51.42 29.26
CA THR A 938 -25.35 -52.34 29.90
C THR A 938 -25.47 -53.61 29.07
N VAL A 939 -25.10 -54.76 29.62
CA VAL A 939 -25.41 -56.05 29.00
C VAL A 939 -26.89 -56.34 29.17
N ARG A 940 -27.62 -56.44 28.05
CA ARG A 940 -29.07 -56.66 28.07
C ARG A 940 -29.40 -58.13 28.20
N VAL A 941 -28.69 -58.95 27.42
CA VAL A 941 -28.87 -60.40 27.40
C VAL A 941 -27.49 -61.07 27.36
N LEU A 942 -27.26 -61.96 28.32
CA LEU A 942 -26.18 -62.95 28.28
C LEU A 942 -26.82 -64.34 28.16
N GLU A 943 -26.36 -65.13 27.20
CA GLU A 943 -26.77 -66.51 26.98
C GLU A 943 -25.73 -67.44 27.59
N ASP A 944 -26.20 -68.49 28.27
CA ASP A 944 -25.34 -69.49 28.86
C ASP A 944 -25.77 -70.90 28.47
N ASP A 945 -25.00 -71.49 27.56
CA ASP A 945 -25.24 -72.80 26.95
C ASP A 945 -24.70 -73.89 27.92
N LEU A 946 -25.54 -74.39 28.84
CA LEU A 946 -25.17 -75.51 29.72
C LEU A 946 -25.07 -76.83 28.93
N ASP A 947 -24.39 -77.81 29.51
CA ASP A 947 -24.43 -79.18 29.03
C ASP A 947 -25.86 -79.74 29.09
N SER A 948 -26.28 -80.47 28.04
CA SER A 948 -27.59 -81.12 27.95
C SER A 948 -27.90 -82.08 29.10
N LYS A 949 -26.89 -82.53 29.85
CA LYS A 949 -27.01 -83.41 31.02
C LYS A 949 -27.56 -82.69 32.26
N PHE A 950 -27.51 -81.37 32.31
CA PHE A 950 -28.00 -80.59 33.44
C PHE A 950 -29.52 -80.45 33.43
N ASN A 951 -30.11 -80.45 34.62
CA ASN A 951 -31.50 -80.09 34.80
C ASN A 951 -31.65 -78.56 34.85
N TYR A 952 -31.99 -77.95 33.71
CA TYR A 952 -32.24 -76.51 33.59
C TYR A 952 -33.38 -76.02 34.49
N SER A 953 -34.34 -76.88 34.84
CA SER A 953 -35.46 -76.53 35.72
C SER A 953 -35.06 -76.43 37.20
N SER A 954 -33.85 -76.91 37.57
CA SER A 954 -33.30 -76.80 38.92
C SER A 954 -32.65 -75.44 39.22
N VAL A 955 -32.52 -74.58 38.21
CA VAL A 955 -31.87 -73.28 38.33
C VAL A 955 -32.83 -72.25 38.94
N PRO A 956 -32.41 -71.46 39.94
CA PRO A 956 -33.26 -70.40 40.50
C PRO A 956 -33.55 -69.32 39.46
N THR A 957 -34.82 -68.88 39.38
CA THR A 957 -35.30 -67.91 38.38
C THR A 957 -34.79 -66.48 38.61
N THR A 958 -34.26 -66.22 39.81
CA THR A 958 -33.62 -64.97 40.20
C THR A 958 -32.39 -65.26 41.05
N THR A 959 -31.34 -64.47 40.88
CA THR A 959 -30.08 -64.62 41.61
C THR A 959 -29.55 -63.24 42.03
N THR A 960 -28.96 -63.17 43.22
CA THR A 960 -28.37 -61.94 43.73
C THR A 960 -27.00 -61.68 43.10
N GLN A 961 -26.84 -60.51 42.51
CA GLN A 961 -25.57 -60.03 41.98
C GLN A 961 -24.66 -59.55 43.12
N THR A 962 -23.35 -59.75 42.98
CA THR A 962 -22.36 -59.09 43.83
C THR A 962 -21.53 -58.15 42.98
N THR A 963 -21.50 -56.88 43.35
CA THR A 963 -20.72 -55.84 42.67
C THR A 963 -19.39 -55.65 43.40
N SER A 964 -18.29 -55.58 42.65
CA SER A 964 -16.96 -55.32 43.18
C SER A 964 -16.55 -53.87 42.87
N TYR A 965 -17.07 -52.92 43.67
CA TYR A 965 -16.69 -51.50 43.61
C TYR A 965 -16.27 -50.99 44.99
N THR A 966 -15.46 -49.93 45.02
CA THR A 966 -15.02 -49.26 46.26
C THR A 966 -16.09 -48.36 46.89
N THR A 967 -17.31 -48.29 46.37
CA THR A 967 -18.41 -47.46 46.93
C THR A 967 -19.78 -48.10 46.79
N SER A 968 -20.58 -47.94 47.84
CA SER A 968 -21.80 -48.65 48.23
C SER A 968 -23.04 -48.41 47.33
N SER A 969 -23.47 -49.44 46.60
CA SER A 969 -24.86 -49.66 46.18
C SER A 969 -25.30 -51.07 46.63
N GLY A 970 -26.56 -51.20 47.05
CA GLY A 970 -27.12 -52.47 47.54
C GLY A 970 -27.22 -53.55 46.45
N PRO A 971 -27.43 -54.82 46.82
CA PRO A 971 -27.47 -55.93 45.87
C PRO A 971 -28.67 -55.84 44.91
N ASN A 972 -28.41 -55.84 43.60
CA ASN A 972 -29.43 -55.98 42.55
C ASN A 972 -29.67 -57.45 42.17
N GLN A 973 -30.85 -57.77 41.63
CA GLN A 973 -31.22 -59.14 41.24
C GLN A 973 -31.12 -59.33 39.72
N ILE A 974 -30.34 -60.31 39.29
CA ILE A 974 -30.28 -60.79 37.90
C ILE A 974 -31.35 -61.85 37.71
N SER A 975 -32.14 -61.74 36.64
CA SER A 975 -33.10 -62.78 36.27
C SER A 975 -32.41 -63.82 35.39
N ILE A 976 -32.49 -65.08 35.77
CA ILE A 976 -31.96 -66.23 35.03
C ILE A 976 -33.16 -67.07 34.61
N LYS A 977 -33.38 -67.25 33.31
CA LYS A 977 -34.53 -68.00 32.80
C LYS A 977 -34.05 -69.12 31.87
N PRO A 978 -34.49 -70.37 32.06
CA PRO A 978 -34.24 -71.41 31.08
C PRO A 978 -35.08 -71.13 29.82
N VAL A 979 -34.43 -71.15 28.66
CA VAL A 979 -35.06 -71.00 27.36
C VAL A 979 -34.87 -72.30 26.59
N ILE A 980 -35.98 -72.88 26.12
CA ILE A 980 -36.01 -74.08 25.30
C ILE A 980 -36.69 -73.71 23.99
N THR A 981 -35.97 -73.82 22.90
CA THR A 981 -36.46 -73.54 21.54
C THR A 981 -36.38 -74.80 20.70
N GLU A 982 -37.48 -75.15 20.02
CA GLU A 982 -37.49 -76.21 19.01
C GLU A 982 -37.51 -75.56 17.62
N GLU A 983 -36.45 -75.74 16.85
CA GLU A 983 -36.42 -75.36 15.44
C GLU A 983 -36.57 -76.61 14.59
N THR A 984 -37.35 -76.51 13.51
CA THR A 984 -37.47 -77.60 12.52
C THR A 984 -36.61 -77.22 11.33
N ASP A 985 -35.54 -77.96 11.11
CA ASP A 985 -34.62 -77.79 9.99
C ASP A 985 -35.33 -78.04 8.67
N SER A 986 -34.72 -77.57 7.57
CA SER A 986 -35.30 -77.61 6.21
C SER A 986 -35.60 -79.04 5.72
N ASP A 987 -34.98 -80.05 6.35
CA ASP A 987 -35.14 -81.48 6.09
C ASP A 987 -36.18 -82.17 6.99
N GLY A 988 -36.85 -81.41 7.87
CA GLY A 988 -37.86 -81.90 8.81
C GLY A 988 -37.29 -82.45 10.12
N THR A 989 -35.97 -82.41 10.33
CA THR A 989 -35.39 -82.74 11.65
C THR A 989 -35.67 -81.63 12.65
N LYS A 990 -35.95 -82.01 13.91
CA LYS A 990 -36.18 -81.06 14.99
C LYS A 990 -34.88 -80.91 15.79
N THR A 991 -34.37 -79.69 15.87
CA THR A 991 -33.24 -79.32 16.70
C THR A 991 -33.75 -78.56 17.92
N THR A 992 -33.58 -79.16 19.10
CA THR A 992 -33.90 -78.50 20.38
C THR A 992 -32.66 -77.78 20.90
N THR A 993 -32.75 -76.47 21.11
CA THR A 993 -31.70 -75.65 21.73
C THR A 993 -32.12 -75.27 23.15
N GLN A 994 -31.21 -75.43 24.12
CA GLN A 994 -31.44 -75.11 25.53
C GLN A 994 -30.32 -74.24 26.09
N TYR A 995 -30.67 -73.11 26.69
CA TYR A 995 -29.72 -72.18 27.31
C TYR A 995 -30.36 -71.45 28.49
N LEU A 996 -29.54 -70.85 29.35
CA LEU A 996 -30.00 -69.91 30.35
C LEU A 996 -29.88 -68.48 29.80
N GLU A 997 -30.97 -67.74 29.81
CA GLU A 997 -31.00 -66.32 29.48
C GLU A 997 -30.84 -65.49 30.75
N MET A 998 -29.83 -64.63 30.80
CA MET A 998 -29.54 -63.76 31.94
C MET A 998 -29.78 -62.29 31.57
N THR A 999 -30.68 -61.64 32.31
CA THR A 999 -31.09 -60.25 32.10
C THR A 999 -31.07 -59.45 33.42
N GLY A 1000 -31.07 -58.12 33.32
CA GLY A 1000 -31.06 -57.24 34.50
C GLY A 1000 -29.65 -56.94 35.04
N TRP A 1001 -28.63 -57.01 34.18
CA TRP A 1001 -27.27 -56.58 34.53
C TRP A 1001 -27.22 -55.06 34.77
N GLU A 1002 -26.34 -54.63 35.67
CA GLU A 1002 -26.07 -53.21 35.92
C GLU A 1002 -25.27 -52.59 34.78
N SER A 1003 -25.38 -51.28 34.63
CA SER A 1003 -24.55 -50.51 33.71
C SER A 1003 -23.13 -50.35 34.26
N LEU A 1004 -22.13 -50.71 33.44
CA LEU A 1004 -20.71 -50.74 33.81
C LEU A 1004 -19.93 -49.60 33.14
N GLU A 1005 -19.21 -48.80 33.91
CA GLU A 1005 -18.17 -47.90 33.40
C GLU A 1005 -16.93 -48.69 32.94
N SER A 1006 -16.01 -48.04 32.21
CA SER A 1006 -14.73 -48.67 31.84
C SER A 1006 -13.95 -49.14 33.07
N GLY A 1007 -13.49 -50.39 33.04
CA GLY A 1007 -12.80 -51.09 34.13
C GLY A 1007 -13.71 -51.70 35.19
N GLN A 1008 -15.03 -51.49 35.12
CA GLN A 1008 -15.98 -52.06 36.07
C GLN A 1008 -16.36 -53.50 35.69
N SER A 1009 -16.57 -54.32 36.72
CA SER A 1009 -17.05 -55.69 36.58
C SER A 1009 -18.19 -56.00 37.53
N THR A 1010 -19.01 -56.95 37.12
CA THR A 1010 -20.11 -57.45 37.92
C THR A 1010 -20.25 -58.96 37.75
N LYS A 1011 -20.79 -59.64 38.76
CA LYS A 1011 -20.87 -61.11 38.76
C LYS A 1011 -22.15 -61.66 39.38
N THR A 1012 -22.51 -62.86 38.95
CA THR A 1012 -23.63 -63.65 39.45
C THR A 1012 -23.23 -65.10 39.62
N SER A 1013 -23.95 -65.88 40.44
CA SER A 1013 -23.65 -67.29 40.64
C SER A 1013 -24.91 -68.14 40.73
N TYR A 1014 -24.95 -69.26 40.02
CA TYR A 1014 -26.08 -70.19 40.06
C TYR A 1014 -25.58 -71.62 40.20
N THR A 1015 -26.43 -72.50 40.71
CA THR A 1015 -26.14 -73.93 40.86
C THR A 1015 -27.05 -74.72 39.94
N VAL A 1016 -26.47 -75.71 39.24
CA VAL A 1016 -27.19 -76.69 38.42
C VAL A 1016 -26.94 -78.09 38.94
N THR A 1017 -27.90 -78.97 38.72
CA THR A 1017 -27.84 -80.37 39.14
C THR A 1017 -27.93 -81.31 37.94
N ALA A 1018 -27.22 -82.44 37.99
CA ALA A 1018 -27.31 -83.50 36.99
C ALA A 1018 -27.29 -84.87 37.68
N LEU A 1019 -28.13 -85.79 37.20
CA LEU A 1019 -28.13 -87.19 37.63
C LEU A 1019 -27.26 -88.01 36.66
N ILE A 1020 -26.27 -88.73 37.17
CA ILE A 1020 -25.35 -89.51 36.34
C ILE A 1020 -26.02 -90.84 35.97
N ALA A 1021 -26.28 -91.06 34.68
CA ALA A 1021 -26.98 -92.26 34.19
C ALA A 1021 -26.04 -93.48 34.10
N ASN A 1022 -26.58 -94.69 34.33
CA ASN A 1022 -25.81 -95.94 34.40
C ASN A 1022 -25.12 -96.36 33.08
N ASP A 1023 -25.43 -95.72 31.95
CA ASP A 1023 -24.94 -96.02 30.60
C ASP A 1023 -24.12 -94.87 29.98
N GLU A 1024 -23.85 -93.82 30.75
CA GLU A 1024 -23.15 -92.63 30.26
C GLU A 1024 -21.63 -92.87 30.20
N LEU A 1025 -21.08 -92.95 28.98
CA LEU A 1025 -19.63 -93.04 28.72
C LEU A 1025 -18.93 -91.66 28.74
N ASP A 1026 -19.71 -90.58 28.70
CA ASP A 1026 -19.21 -89.21 28.62
C ASP A 1026 -19.29 -88.52 29.98
N THR A 1027 -18.15 -88.41 30.66
CA THR A 1027 -18.03 -87.81 31.99
C THR A 1027 -17.64 -86.33 31.97
N ASP A 1028 -17.60 -85.70 30.78
CA ASP A 1028 -17.36 -84.28 30.62
C ASP A 1028 -18.66 -83.48 30.70
N TYR A 1029 -18.60 -82.33 31.36
CA TYR A 1029 -19.65 -81.33 31.45
C TYR A 1029 -19.10 -80.00 30.95
N LYS A 1030 -19.60 -79.56 29.79
CA LYS A 1030 -19.13 -78.33 29.13
C LYS A 1030 -20.16 -77.23 29.31
N ASN A 1031 -19.68 -76.00 29.47
CA ASN A 1031 -20.57 -74.87 29.68
C ASN A 1031 -19.97 -73.59 29.08
N ASN A 1032 -20.80 -72.80 28.39
CA ASN A 1032 -20.35 -71.67 27.58
C ASN A 1032 -21.28 -70.44 27.71
N ALA A 1033 -20.79 -69.38 28.34
CA ALA A 1033 -21.48 -68.12 28.50
C ALA A 1033 -21.01 -67.08 27.47
N LYS A 1034 -21.93 -66.40 26.78
CA LYS A 1034 -21.64 -65.37 25.78
C LYS A 1034 -22.62 -64.19 25.87
N VAL A 1035 -22.13 -62.98 25.62
CA VAL A 1035 -22.99 -61.78 25.52
C VAL A 1035 -23.77 -61.84 24.21
N LYS A 1036 -25.10 -61.74 24.29
CA LYS A 1036 -25.96 -61.75 23.10
C LYS A 1036 -26.35 -60.35 22.65
N SER A 1037 -26.59 -59.44 23.60
CA SER A 1037 -26.92 -58.05 23.29
C SER A 1037 -26.54 -57.09 24.41
N LEU A 1038 -26.28 -55.83 24.03
CA LEU A 1038 -25.95 -54.74 24.94
C LEU A 1038 -26.49 -53.39 24.44
N SER A 1039 -26.48 -52.40 25.32
CA SER A 1039 -26.72 -50.99 25.02
C SER A 1039 -25.66 -50.11 25.68
N ILE A 1040 -25.46 -48.90 25.15
CA ILE A 1040 -24.48 -47.93 25.67
C ILE A 1040 -25.21 -46.61 25.96
N ASP A 1041 -24.73 -45.86 26.96
CA ASP A 1041 -25.17 -44.48 27.18
C ASP A 1041 -25.00 -43.61 25.91
N THR A 1042 -25.87 -42.62 25.75
CA THR A 1042 -26.06 -41.82 24.52
C THR A 1042 -24.84 -40.98 24.12
N LEU A 1043 -24.71 -40.70 22.81
CA LEU A 1043 -23.76 -39.83 22.07
C LEU A 1043 -22.59 -40.51 21.37
N SER A 1044 -22.65 -41.84 21.14
CA SER A 1044 -22.25 -42.49 19.87
C SER A 1044 -22.09 -44.02 19.99
N THR A 1045 -22.10 -44.70 18.83
CA THR A 1045 -22.46 -46.11 18.55
C THR A 1045 -21.30 -47.11 18.67
N LEU A 1046 -21.61 -48.43 18.75
CA LEU A 1046 -20.56 -49.45 18.62
C LEU A 1046 -19.94 -49.47 17.23
N THR A 1047 -18.61 -49.57 17.19
CA THR A 1047 -17.90 -49.89 15.94
C THR A 1047 -18.27 -51.31 15.50
N THR A 1048 -18.35 -51.57 14.20
CA THR A 1048 -18.71 -52.91 13.68
C THR A 1048 -17.71 -54.01 14.06
N ASN A 1049 -16.46 -53.65 14.35
CA ASN A 1049 -15.44 -54.58 14.84
C ASN A 1049 -15.61 -54.91 16.34
N SER A 1050 -16.23 -54.02 17.12
CA SER A 1050 -16.51 -54.25 18.55
C SER A 1050 -17.46 -55.43 18.79
N LEU A 1051 -18.39 -55.69 17.87
CA LEU A 1051 -19.31 -56.84 17.93
C LEU A 1051 -18.59 -58.20 17.89
N LYS A 1052 -17.34 -58.23 17.39
CA LYS A 1052 -16.53 -59.46 17.27
C LYS A 1052 -15.59 -59.70 18.47
N LYS A 1053 -15.53 -58.77 19.43
CA LYS A 1053 -14.60 -58.81 20.59
C LYS A 1053 -15.25 -59.28 21.90
N TRP A 1054 -16.46 -59.84 21.86
CA TRP A 1054 -17.11 -60.36 23.06
C TRP A 1054 -16.61 -61.77 23.35
N GLU A 1055 -15.67 -61.90 24.27
CA GLU A 1055 -15.11 -63.20 24.64
C GLU A 1055 -16.13 -64.02 25.43
N ALA A 1056 -16.30 -65.29 25.04
CA ALA A 1056 -17.16 -66.24 25.73
C ALA A 1056 -16.44 -66.91 26.91
N GLY A 1057 -17.09 -66.97 28.06
CA GLY A 1057 -16.61 -67.68 29.24
C GLY A 1057 -16.89 -69.17 29.14
N LYS A 1058 -15.84 -69.99 29.10
CA LYS A 1058 -15.94 -71.45 28.95
C LYS A 1058 -15.45 -72.18 30.19
N THR A 1059 -16.17 -73.23 30.58
CA THR A 1059 -15.75 -74.15 31.63
C THR A 1059 -15.92 -75.60 31.23
N VAL A 1060 -15.02 -76.46 31.72
CA VAL A 1060 -15.08 -77.91 31.55
C VAL A 1060 -14.95 -78.56 32.92
N PHE A 1061 -15.87 -79.44 33.26
CA PHE A 1061 -15.78 -80.28 34.44
C PHE A 1061 -15.79 -81.76 34.05
N THR A 1062 -14.86 -82.56 34.57
CA THR A 1062 -14.76 -83.98 34.21
C THR A 1062 -14.80 -84.87 35.45
N ILE A 1063 -15.58 -85.94 35.41
CA ILE A 1063 -15.58 -86.96 36.46
C ILE A 1063 -14.67 -88.11 36.04
N MET A 1064 -13.78 -88.55 36.93
CA MET A 1064 -12.83 -89.62 36.66
C MET A 1064 -12.71 -90.60 37.85
N PRO A 1065 -12.33 -91.86 37.61
CA PRO A 1065 -11.92 -92.79 38.66
C PRO A 1065 -10.75 -92.27 39.51
N THR A 1066 -10.65 -92.68 40.77
CA THR A 1066 -9.48 -92.44 41.63
C THR A 1066 -8.22 -93.07 41.01
N THR A 1067 -7.22 -92.26 40.67
CA THR A 1067 -5.89 -92.78 40.29
C THR A 1067 -5.06 -92.95 41.56
N GLY A 1068 -5.02 -94.16 42.12
CA GLY A 1068 -4.16 -94.45 43.28
C GLY A 1068 -2.69 -94.14 42.98
N GLU A 1069 -2.08 -93.31 43.84
CA GLU A 1069 -0.65 -92.93 44.06
C GLU A 1069 0.42 -93.01 42.94
N ASN A 1070 0.07 -93.23 41.67
CA ASN A 1070 1.01 -93.45 40.59
C ASN A 1070 0.81 -92.41 39.47
N ARG A 1071 1.63 -91.36 39.50
CA ARG A 1071 1.58 -90.19 38.59
C ARG A 1071 1.99 -90.46 37.14
N ASP A 1072 2.33 -91.70 36.78
CA ASP A 1072 2.89 -92.02 35.45
C ASP A 1072 1.85 -92.23 34.33
N GLN A 1073 0.55 -92.35 34.64
CA GLN A 1073 -0.53 -92.34 33.63
C GLN A 1073 -1.14 -90.94 33.38
N MET A 1074 -0.71 -89.93 34.14
CA MET A 1074 -1.21 -88.56 34.06
C MET A 1074 -1.07 -87.95 32.65
N TYR A 1075 0.00 -88.29 31.92
CA TYR A 1075 0.24 -87.78 30.56
C TYR A 1075 -0.70 -88.35 29.49
N TRP A 1076 -1.20 -89.59 29.66
CA TRP A 1076 -2.14 -90.19 28.70
C TRP A 1076 -3.54 -89.59 28.85
N TYR A 1077 -4.01 -89.40 30.09
CA TYR A 1077 -5.30 -88.77 30.35
C TYR A 1077 -5.31 -87.27 30.01
N ILE A 1078 -4.22 -86.54 30.28
CA ILE A 1078 -4.05 -85.15 29.80
C ILE A 1078 -4.03 -85.12 28.26
N GLY A 1079 -3.42 -86.11 27.60
CA GLY A 1079 -3.45 -86.26 26.14
C GLY A 1079 -4.84 -86.52 25.57
N ALA A 1080 -5.66 -87.33 26.25
CA ALA A 1080 -7.05 -87.61 25.85
C ALA A 1080 -7.97 -86.40 26.04
N VAL A 1081 -7.83 -85.67 27.15
CA VAL A 1081 -8.54 -84.42 27.41
C VAL A 1081 -8.11 -83.33 26.42
N ALA A 1082 -6.82 -83.21 26.12
CA ALA A 1082 -6.32 -82.32 25.07
C ALA A 1082 -6.88 -82.67 23.68
N LEU A 1083 -7.01 -83.96 23.34
CA LEU A 1083 -7.64 -84.44 22.10
C LEU A 1083 -9.15 -84.16 22.05
N ALA A 1084 -9.86 -84.27 23.17
CA ALA A 1084 -11.28 -83.91 23.28
C ALA A 1084 -11.51 -82.39 23.12
N ILE A 1085 -10.58 -81.58 23.64
CA ILE A 1085 -10.56 -80.11 23.44
C ILE A 1085 -10.34 -79.77 21.96
N VAL A 1086 -9.42 -80.46 21.28
CA VAL A 1086 -9.18 -80.28 19.83
C VAL A 1086 -10.38 -80.74 18.99
N ALA A 1087 -10.99 -81.88 19.31
CA ALA A 1087 -12.17 -82.40 18.61
C ALA A 1087 -13.39 -81.48 18.75
N SER A 1088 -13.59 -80.86 19.92
CA SER A 1088 -14.64 -79.87 20.17
C SER A 1088 -14.44 -78.59 19.32
N GLY A 1089 -13.18 -78.19 19.10
CA GLY A 1089 -12.84 -77.10 18.18
C GLY A 1089 -13.17 -77.42 16.71
N ILE A 1090 -13.01 -78.67 16.28
CA ILE A 1090 -13.26 -79.11 14.89
C ILE A 1090 -14.76 -79.22 14.57
N VAL A 1091 -15.60 -79.64 15.53
CA VAL A 1091 -17.06 -79.73 15.31
C VAL A 1091 -17.69 -78.33 15.09
N LEU A 1092 -17.14 -77.29 15.71
CA LEU A 1092 -17.57 -75.90 15.49
C LEU A 1092 -17.16 -75.33 14.12
N ILE A 1093 -16.05 -75.79 13.53
CA ILE A 1093 -15.68 -75.43 12.16
C ILE A 1093 -16.68 -76.02 11.16
N LYS A 1094 -17.22 -77.22 11.45
CA LYS A 1094 -18.21 -77.87 10.57
C LYS A 1094 -19.59 -77.20 10.59
N LYS A 1095 -19.99 -76.56 11.70
CA LYS A 1095 -21.28 -75.84 11.82
C LYS A 1095 -21.25 -74.40 11.28
N LYS A 1096 -20.08 -73.91 10.86
CA LYS A 1096 -19.92 -72.57 10.24
C LYS A 1096 -19.68 -72.62 8.72
N VAL A 1097 -19.57 -73.82 8.14
CA VAL A 1097 -19.29 -74.05 6.70
C VAL A 1097 -20.43 -74.83 6.01
N LEU A 1098 -21.54 -75.12 6.72
CA LEU A 1098 -22.78 -75.64 6.15
C LEU A 1098 -23.95 -74.77 6.57
#